data_AF-A0A7D5YXW5-F1
#
_entry.id   AF-A0A7D5YXW5-F1
#
_cell.length_a   1.000
_cell.length_b   1.000
_cell.length_c   1.000
_cell.angle_alpha   90.00
_cell.angle_beta   90.00
_cell.angle_gamma   90.00
#
_symmetry.space_group_name_H-M   'P 1'
#
loop_
_entity.id
_entity.type
_entity.pdbx_description
1 polymer ?
#
loop_
_entity_poly.entity_id
_entity_poly.type
_entity_poly.pdbx_seq_one_letter_code
_entity_poly.pdbx_strand_id
1 'polypeptide(L)'
;MPKPRGFIMRYGAILGIVVLSLSGMTSAMGWRSPEQKYVDKPLEEALRSPPPSPYASGANPSIFAAALSELQELESEPFCHRIAARLLVNNCQLLDGRNDATVMTNTGRAARDFVDFFAASLAICDLERANFAIPSTCHKFREPVLANLPAPSKPELHVITREIDDCLEGLARSDSAWSTWVAYRHKALGFCEAARADGEKDHHIFLHRKLANILERLTTDAEVQVQNRLNELDRMFRESSDNAKTLTAHVAGLNASLLYFEQVITHSILSKSKETEMVVQKGLNEARSLQQLMEEVLGMMSLREEKHARTLETALEVAVTQINRDAHEVMKMLTAVAMSSLSLQEQLKKSESQLSVVMRKQERVQEGMEELSLLADLVADKHHSHQEMLQSAQNETAYLLASLEAASFSMGNLRASFSDLGSPLAPTDNFARAEAYLRDAASQGANMAVLPEYHLASWVPDAVEFASIAAQSAPYLEKYRALAKELNMAIVPGTLLEPETSSGGGLANVAYFIGPDGAVLGRYQKKNLWHPERPHLAADIESPHTAFDTPWGRMGMLICWDIAFPEAYKALVADGARVIISPSFWLADDGGEGSDLNPNCEKMFLDNVCIARAFENTAAIVYVNSGAPKGSTDGKDGRGNTFCGVSQVAVPIVGRLGGGESMGPAEEMRIFEVDMGLLDMAESVYKVRGDMAREGWHYGPYRSA
;
A
#
# COMPACT_ATOMS: atom_id res chain seq x y z
N MET A 1 28.30 40.12 36.45
CA MET A 1 27.87 38.71 36.46
C MET A 1 27.52 38.33 35.02
N PRO A 2 28.12 37.26 34.45
CA PRO A 2 28.09 37.00 33.03
C PRO A 2 26.82 36.27 32.60
N LYS A 3 26.33 36.59 31.39
CA LYS A 3 25.27 35.87 30.67
C LYS A 3 25.66 34.39 30.46
N PRO A 4 24.75 33.41 30.63
CA PRO A 4 25.00 32.10 30.07
C PRO A 4 24.82 32.16 28.55
N ARG A 5 25.84 31.63 27.89
CA ARG A 5 26.01 31.54 26.44
C ARG A 5 24.91 30.66 25.83
N GLY A 6 24.43 31.08 24.66
CA GLY A 6 23.54 30.28 23.83
C GLY A 6 24.15 28.93 23.51
N PHE A 7 23.40 27.87 23.79
CA PHE A 7 23.60 26.58 23.19
C PHE A 7 22.67 26.54 21.97
N ILE A 8 23.27 26.66 20.79
CA ILE A 8 22.61 26.44 19.51
C ILE A 8 22.27 24.94 19.47
N MET A 9 20.99 24.61 19.58
CA MET A 9 20.46 23.26 19.39
C MET A 9 20.77 22.85 17.95
N ARG A 10 21.69 21.89 17.77
CA ARG A 10 21.89 21.23 16.47
C ARG A 10 20.74 20.23 16.28
N TYR A 11 20.13 20.35 15.10
CA TYR A 11 19.11 19.54 14.44
C TYR A 11 19.10 18.03 14.78
N GLY A 12 17.89 17.48 14.95
CA GLY A 12 17.55 16.06 14.81
C GLY A 12 17.63 15.22 16.09
N ALA A 13 16.61 15.28 16.95
CA ALA A 13 16.41 14.23 17.96
C ALA A 13 15.74 13.02 17.28
N ILE A 14 16.50 11.94 17.09
CA ILE A 14 15.99 10.66 16.59
C ILE A 14 15.50 9.87 17.79
N LEU A 15 14.24 9.41 17.75
CA LEU A 15 13.63 8.56 18.77
C LEU A 15 13.54 7.12 18.24
N GLY A 16 14.27 6.18 18.85
CA GLY A 16 14.12 4.75 18.57
C GLY A 16 12.89 4.18 19.28
N ILE A 17 11.84 3.85 18.52
CA ILE A 17 10.59 3.24 19.01
C ILE A 17 10.55 1.77 18.63
N VAL A 18 10.35 0.90 19.62
CA VAL A 18 10.15 -0.52 19.40
C VAL A 18 8.69 -0.89 19.54
N VAL A 19 8.21 -1.63 18.55
CA VAL A 19 6.85 -2.16 18.47
C VAL A 19 6.92 -3.68 18.61
N LEU A 20 6.20 -4.21 19.60
CA LEU A 20 6.18 -5.63 19.96
C LEU A 20 4.78 -6.23 19.78
N SER A 21 4.65 -7.35 19.06
CA SER A 21 3.43 -8.17 19.04
C SER A 21 3.63 -9.45 19.87
N LEU A 22 2.78 -9.69 20.88
CA LEU A 22 2.83 -10.86 21.80
C LEU A 22 1.47 -11.58 21.84
N SER A 23 1.47 -12.89 22.14
CA SER A 23 0.32 -13.81 22.02
C SER A 23 0.01 -14.67 23.28
N GLY A 24 -1.06 -15.51 23.28
CA GLY A 24 -1.32 -16.55 24.32
C GLY A 24 -2.21 -17.76 23.86
N MET A 25 -1.79 -19.02 24.11
CA MET A 25 -2.36 -20.40 23.89
C MET A 25 -2.98 -21.23 25.09
N THR A 26 -3.95 -22.13 24.88
CA THR A 26 -4.20 -23.25 25.83
C THR A 26 -4.43 -24.57 25.09
N SER A 27 -4.02 -25.70 25.70
CA SER A 27 -4.30 -27.07 25.24
C SER A 27 -5.22 -27.83 26.22
N ALA A 28 -6.22 -28.55 25.70
CA ALA A 28 -7.15 -29.36 26.50
C ALA A 28 -6.91 -30.86 26.32
N MET A 29 -6.55 -31.54 27.41
CA MET A 29 -6.68 -32.99 27.59
C MET A 29 -7.75 -33.26 28.65
N GLY A 30 -8.80 -34.00 28.29
CA GLY A 30 -9.91 -34.37 29.18
C GLY A 30 -10.59 -35.67 28.73
N TRP A 31 -10.96 -36.50 29.70
CA TRP A 31 -11.19 -37.95 29.62
C TRP A 31 -12.54 -38.44 29.03
N ARG A 32 -12.54 -39.74 28.71
CA ARG A 32 -13.60 -40.69 28.27
C ARG A 32 -14.95 -40.62 29.02
N SER A 33 -16.07 -40.47 28.27
CA SER A 33 -17.15 -41.46 27.96
C SER A 33 -18.44 -41.35 28.83
N PRO A 34 -19.66 -41.83 28.41
CA PRO A 34 -19.96 -42.76 27.31
C PRO A 34 -21.15 -42.44 26.35
N GLU A 35 -21.06 -43.06 25.17
CA GLU A 35 -22.12 -43.61 24.27
C GLU A 35 -23.39 -42.82 23.91
N GLN A 36 -23.52 -42.47 22.62
CA GLN A 36 -24.78 -42.70 21.90
C GLN A 36 -24.54 -43.02 20.41
N LYS A 37 -25.11 -44.17 19.99
CA LYS A 37 -24.96 -44.85 18.70
C LYS A 37 -25.51 -44.02 17.53
N TYR A 38 -24.77 -43.94 16.42
CA TYR A 38 -25.34 -43.83 15.08
C TYR A 38 -24.54 -44.68 14.08
N VAL A 39 -25.27 -45.16 13.09
CA VAL A 39 -25.06 -46.35 12.25
C VAL A 39 -24.08 -46.08 11.10
N ASP A 40 -23.17 -47.04 10.85
CA ASP A 40 -22.26 -47.09 9.70
C ASP A 40 -23.01 -47.05 8.35
N LYS A 41 -22.57 -46.16 7.45
CA LYS A 41 -22.76 -46.29 5.99
C LYS A 41 -21.38 -46.20 5.30
N PRO A 42 -21.13 -46.95 4.20
CA PRO A 42 -19.79 -47.05 3.62
C PRO A 42 -19.39 -45.79 2.86
N LEU A 43 -18.11 -45.41 3.00
CA LEU A 43 -17.42 -44.46 2.13
C LEU A 43 -17.30 -45.04 0.71
N GLU A 44 -18.17 -44.66 -0.22
CA GLU A 44 -17.86 -44.85 -1.65
C GLU A 44 -18.57 -43.90 -2.63
N GLU A 45 -19.16 -42.77 -2.17
CA GLU A 45 -19.88 -41.84 -3.06
C GLU A 45 -19.34 -40.39 -3.08
N ALA A 46 -18.16 -40.14 -2.51
CA ALA A 46 -17.58 -38.79 -2.41
C ALA A 46 -16.61 -38.39 -3.56
N LEU A 47 -16.52 -39.16 -4.64
CA LEU A 47 -15.56 -38.90 -5.75
C LEU A 47 -16.21 -38.47 -7.08
N ARG A 48 -17.47 -38.01 -7.07
CA ARG A 48 -18.10 -37.41 -8.26
C ARG A 48 -18.94 -36.19 -7.93
N SER A 49 -18.31 -35.07 -7.60
CA SER A 49 -18.93 -33.75 -7.70
C SER A 49 -17.87 -32.69 -8.06
N PRO A 50 -18.16 -31.78 -9.02
CA PRO A 50 -17.24 -30.69 -9.36
C PRO A 50 -17.21 -29.62 -8.24
N PRO A 51 -16.16 -28.79 -8.14
CA PRO A 51 -15.99 -27.85 -7.04
C PRO A 51 -17.06 -26.73 -7.06
N PRO A 52 -17.47 -26.19 -5.90
CA PRO A 52 -18.45 -25.11 -5.86
C PRO A 52 -17.85 -23.79 -6.38
N SER A 53 -18.66 -23.04 -7.11
CA SER A 53 -18.33 -21.75 -7.73
C SER A 53 -18.33 -20.59 -6.72
N PRO A 54 -17.49 -19.54 -6.86
CA PRO A 54 -17.29 -18.49 -5.86
C PRO A 54 -18.27 -17.31 -5.92
N TYR A 55 -19.46 -17.45 -6.53
CA TYR A 55 -20.44 -16.37 -6.61
C TYR A 55 -21.81 -16.82 -6.12
N ALA A 56 -22.05 -16.66 -4.82
CA ALA A 56 -23.39 -16.71 -4.23
C ALA A 56 -23.43 -15.76 -3.02
N SER A 57 -23.71 -14.48 -3.26
CA SER A 57 -24.11 -13.52 -2.22
C SER A 57 -25.63 -13.29 -2.30
N GLY A 58 -26.27 -13.21 -1.11
CA GLY A 58 -27.69 -12.91 -0.92
C GLY A 58 -28.62 -14.05 -1.37
N ALA A 59 -29.04 -14.99 -0.55
CA ALA A 59 -29.37 -14.86 0.86
C ALA A 59 -29.20 -16.20 1.62
N ASN A 60 -29.61 -16.22 2.90
CA ASN A 60 -29.45 -17.32 3.86
C ASN A 60 -29.44 -18.70 3.16
N PRO A 61 -28.29 -19.39 3.06
CA PRO A 61 -28.20 -20.67 2.34
C PRO A 61 -29.20 -21.70 2.88
N SER A 62 -29.59 -21.59 4.17
CA SER A 62 -30.61 -22.43 4.79
C SER A 62 -32.04 -22.10 4.36
N ILE A 63 -32.39 -20.83 4.12
CA ILE A 63 -33.71 -20.41 3.63
C ILE A 63 -33.84 -20.72 2.14
N PHE A 64 -32.76 -20.53 1.36
CA PHE A 64 -32.72 -20.91 -0.04
C PHE A 64 -32.81 -22.41 -0.24
N ALA A 65 -32.05 -23.19 0.53
CA ALA A 65 -32.14 -24.65 0.49
C ALA A 65 -33.51 -25.14 0.98
N ALA A 66 -34.08 -24.51 2.01
CA ALA A 66 -35.44 -24.83 2.47
C ALA A 66 -36.50 -24.49 1.42
N ALA A 67 -36.46 -23.31 0.81
CA ALA A 67 -37.39 -22.89 -0.23
C ALA A 67 -37.25 -23.71 -1.53
N LEU A 68 -36.02 -24.07 -1.92
CA LEU A 68 -35.75 -24.98 -3.04
C LEU A 68 -36.24 -26.40 -2.74
N SER A 69 -36.03 -26.91 -1.51
CA SER A 69 -36.56 -28.20 -1.06
C SER A 69 -38.09 -28.19 -1.05
N GLU A 70 -38.72 -27.11 -0.59
CA GLU A 70 -40.19 -26.97 -0.60
C GLU A 70 -40.77 -26.82 -2.03
N LEU A 71 -40.05 -26.15 -2.95
CA LEU A 71 -40.41 -26.09 -4.37
C LEU A 71 -40.26 -27.46 -5.06
N GLN A 72 -39.23 -28.23 -4.70
CA GLN A 72 -39.04 -29.61 -5.16
C GLN A 72 -40.10 -30.56 -4.60
N GLU A 73 -40.51 -30.40 -3.34
CA GLU A 73 -41.65 -31.11 -2.76
C GLU A 73 -42.95 -30.81 -3.53
N LEU A 74 -43.18 -29.55 -3.92
CA LEU A 74 -44.34 -29.15 -4.74
C LEU A 74 -44.37 -29.79 -6.14
N GLU A 75 -43.24 -30.22 -6.71
CA GLU A 75 -43.23 -30.97 -7.97
C GLU A 75 -43.93 -32.34 -7.85
N SER A 76 -43.93 -32.91 -6.64
CA SER A 76 -44.58 -34.18 -6.29
C SER A 76 -46.04 -34.03 -5.83
N GLU A 77 -46.52 -32.80 -5.64
CA GLU A 77 -47.87 -32.47 -5.17
C GLU A 77 -48.92 -32.47 -6.32
N PRO A 78 -50.23 -32.55 -5.99
CA PRO A 78 -51.31 -32.56 -6.96
C PRO A 78 -51.30 -31.37 -7.94
N PHE A 79 -52.01 -31.53 -9.05
CA PHE A 79 -52.04 -30.55 -10.15
C PHE A 79 -52.43 -29.13 -9.71
N CYS A 80 -53.35 -28.99 -8.75
CA CYS A 80 -53.75 -27.71 -8.17
C CYS A 80 -52.61 -26.95 -7.47
N HIS A 81 -51.77 -27.62 -6.66
CA HIS A 81 -50.65 -27.01 -5.93
C HIS A 81 -49.61 -26.49 -6.91
N ARG A 82 -49.35 -27.25 -7.98
CA ARG A 82 -48.41 -26.85 -9.04
C ARG A 82 -48.91 -25.64 -9.85
N ILE A 83 -50.20 -25.54 -10.12
CA ILE A 83 -50.78 -24.36 -10.77
C ILE A 83 -50.66 -23.12 -9.88
N ALA A 84 -51.04 -23.25 -8.60
CA ALA A 84 -50.99 -22.14 -7.65
C ALA A 84 -49.55 -21.65 -7.41
N ALA A 85 -48.59 -22.58 -7.24
CA ALA A 85 -47.17 -22.25 -7.05
C ALA A 85 -46.55 -21.57 -8.28
N ARG A 86 -46.87 -22.05 -9.50
CA ARG A 86 -46.40 -21.42 -10.75
C ARG A 86 -46.91 -19.98 -10.90
N LEU A 87 -48.18 -19.75 -10.57
CA LEU A 87 -48.77 -18.41 -10.62
C LEU A 87 -48.20 -17.49 -9.54
N LEU A 88 -47.86 -18.02 -8.36
CA LEU A 88 -47.19 -17.28 -7.30
C LEU A 88 -45.79 -16.81 -7.75
N VAL A 89 -44.91 -17.75 -8.14
CA VAL A 89 -43.51 -17.47 -8.52
C VAL A 89 -43.41 -16.46 -9.67
N ASN A 90 -44.25 -16.59 -10.70
CA ASN A 90 -44.24 -15.69 -11.85
C ASN A 90 -44.70 -14.25 -11.53
N ASN A 91 -45.37 -14.02 -10.41
CA ASN A 91 -45.94 -12.71 -10.06
C ASN A 91 -45.29 -12.08 -8.81
N CYS A 92 -44.23 -12.70 -8.24
CA CYS A 92 -43.50 -12.18 -7.07
C CYS A 92 -42.79 -10.83 -7.33
N GLN A 93 -42.65 -10.40 -8.58
CA GLN A 93 -42.12 -9.07 -8.97
C GLN A 93 -42.96 -7.88 -8.45
N LEU A 94 -44.19 -8.11 -7.98
CA LEU A 94 -44.98 -7.08 -7.28
C LEU A 94 -44.37 -6.62 -5.95
N LEU A 95 -43.36 -7.32 -5.43
CA LEU A 95 -42.71 -7.08 -4.14
C LEU A 95 -41.33 -6.39 -4.28
N ASP A 96 -40.96 -5.93 -5.47
CA ASP A 96 -39.63 -5.37 -5.73
C ASP A 96 -39.36 -4.04 -4.98
N GLY A 97 -38.34 -4.03 -4.13
CA GLY A 97 -37.69 -2.82 -3.60
C GLY A 97 -38.17 -2.21 -2.27
N ARG A 98 -38.66 -2.97 -1.26
CA ARG A 98 -39.07 -2.36 0.04
C ARG A 98 -38.62 -3.13 1.28
N ASN A 99 -38.10 -2.38 2.26
CA ASN A 99 -37.67 -2.86 3.59
C ASN A 99 -38.83 -2.91 4.61
N ASP A 100 -38.69 -3.75 5.63
CA ASP A 100 -39.65 -4.02 6.72
C ASP A 100 -40.19 -2.76 7.46
N ALA A 101 -39.51 -1.62 7.36
CA ALA A 101 -39.95 -0.36 8.00
C ALA A 101 -40.99 0.45 7.20
N THR A 102 -41.46 0.00 6.03
CA THR A 102 -42.43 0.76 5.18
C THR A 102 -43.75 0.03 4.89
N VAL A 103 -44.24 -0.76 5.85
CA VAL A 103 -45.52 -1.49 5.76
C VAL A 103 -46.72 -0.68 6.31
N MET A 104 -46.59 0.64 6.49
CA MET A 104 -47.65 1.47 7.12
C MET A 104 -48.49 2.35 6.18
N THR A 105 -48.32 2.33 4.85
CA THR A 105 -49.21 3.08 3.92
C THR A 105 -49.49 2.35 2.62
N ASN A 106 -50.75 1.88 2.42
CA ASN A 106 -51.42 1.26 1.25
C ASN A 106 -50.69 0.24 0.35
N THR A 107 -49.37 0.06 0.43
CA THR A 107 -48.60 -0.93 -0.32
C THR A 107 -48.43 -2.26 0.43
N GLY A 108 -48.63 -2.27 1.75
CA GLY A 108 -48.67 -3.50 2.54
C GLY A 108 -49.91 -4.36 2.27
N ARG A 109 -51.00 -3.76 1.78
CA ARG A 109 -52.25 -4.47 1.47
C ARG A 109 -52.14 -5.29 0.19
N ALA A 110 -51.56 -4.76 -0.89
CA ALA A 110 -51.39 -5.52 -2.13
C ALA A 110 -50.48 -6.75 -1.96
N ALA A 111 -49.37 -6.59 -1.23
CA ALA A 111 -48.46 -7.70 -0.90
C ALA A 111 -49.14 -8.77 -0.03
N ARG A 112 -49.91 -8.32 0.97
CA ARG A 112 -50.68 -9.18 1.85
C ARG A 112 -51.77 -9.93 1.09
N ASP A 113 -52.58 -9.23 0.30
CA ASP A 113 -53.66 -9.79 -0.51
C ASP A 113 -53.11 -10.84 -1.48
N PHE A 114 -51.93 -10.60 -2.04
CA PHE A 114 -51.24 -11.53 -2.93
C PHE A 114 -50.81 -12.83 -2.20
N VAL A 115 -50.12 -12.71 -1.06
CA VAL A 115 -49.72 -13.88 -0.25
C VAL A 115 -50.94 -14.62 0.28
N ASP A 116 -51.94 -13.90 0.79
CA ASP A 116 -53.15 -14.46 1.36
C ASP A 116 -54.00 -15.17 0.29
N PHE A 117 -54.03 -14.65 -0.95
CA PHE A 117 -54.69 -15.27 -2.09
C PHE A 117 -54.10 -16.65 -2.43
N PHE A 118 -52.78 -16.74 -2.61
CA PHE A 118 -52.13 -18.00 -2.98
C PHE A 118 -52.12 -19.00 -1.83
N ALA A 119 -51.96 -18.54 -0.59
CA ALA A 119 -52.09 -19.38 0.60
C ALA A 119 -53.50 -19.97 0.73
N ALA A 120 -54.54 -19.18 0.46
CA ALA A 120 -55.93 -19.66 0.44
C ALA A 120 -56.15 -20.68 -0.67
N SER A 121 -55.63 -20.45 -1.88
CA SER A 121 -55.72 -21.41 -2.99
C SER A 121 -55.03 -22.74 -2.71
N LEU A 122 -53.86 -22.74 -2.06
CA LEU A 122 -53.17 -23.96 -1.65
C LEU A 122 -53.95 -24.72 -0.57
N ALA A 123 -54.44 -24.00 0.45
CA ALA A 123 -55.25 -24.60 1.51
C ALA A 123 -56.58 -25.17 1.00
N ILE A 124 -57.23 -24.47 0.05
CA ILE A 124 -58.48 -24.95 -0.56
C ILE A 124 -58.24 -26.22 -1.38
N CYS A 125 -57.09 -26.37 -2.04
CA CYS A 125 -56.85 -27.62 -2.74
C CYS A 125 -56.71 -28.83 -1.79
N ASP A 126 -56.07 -28.65 -0.64
CA ASP A 126 -56.03 -29.71 0.37
C ASP A 126 -57.42 -30.06 0.89
N LEU A 127 -58.27 -29.05 1.08
CA LEU A 127 -59.67 -29.25 1.49
C LEU A 127 -60.49 -29.96 0.39
N GLU A 128 -60.27 -29.62 -0.89
CA GLU A 128 -60.89 -30.30 -2.04
C GLU A 128 -60.49 -31.77 -2.09
N ARG A 129 -59.19 -32.06 -1.92
CA ARG A 129 -58.64 -33.41 -1.95
C ARG A 129 -59.15 -34.26 -0.79
N ALA A 130 -59.24 -33.68 0.40
CA ALA A 130 -59.77 -34.35 1.58
C ALA A 130 -61.32 -34.36 1.64
N ASN A 131 -61.99 -33.88 0.58
CA ASN A 131 -63.44 -33.84 0.43
C ASN A 131 -64.17 -33.09 1.55
N PHE A 132 -63.54 -32.02 2.06
CA PHE A 132 -64.15 -31.10 3.02
C PHE A 132 -65.06 -30.10 2.30
N ALA A 133 -66.05 -29.57 3.03
CA ALA A 133 -66.93 -28.53 2.51
C ALA A 133 -66.18 -27.20 2.37
N ILE A 134 -66.14 -26.66 1.16
CA ILE A 134 -65.50 -25.38 0.86
C ILE A 134 -66.54 -24.27 0.96
N PRO A 135 -66.24 -23.15 1.64
CA PRO A 135 -67.11 -21.98 1.65
C PRO A 135 -67.43 -21.51 0.23
N SER A 136 -68.70 -21.20 -0.05
CA SER A 136 -69.12 -20.70 -1.37
C SER A 136 -68.45 -19.38 -1.75
N THR A 137 -68.02 -18.59 -0.77
CA THR A 137 -67.23 -17.36 -0.94
C THR A 137 -65.84 -17.64 -1.54
N CYS A 138 -65.29 -18.84 -1.37
CA CYS A 138 -63.98 -19.24 -1.85
C CYS A 138 -63.97 -19.85 -3.27
N HIS A 139 -65.07 -19.80 -4.02
CA HIS A 139 -65.16 -20.48 -5.32
C HIS A 139 -64.10 -20.03 -6.35
N LYS A 140 -63.65 -18.76 -6.30
CA LYS A 140 -62.64 -18.19 -7.21
C LYS A 140 -61.21 -18.66 -6.97
N PHE A 141 -60.97 -19.36 -5.86
CA PHE A 141 -59.67 -19.82 -5.41
C PHE A 141 -59.45 -21.32 -5.70
N ARG A 142 -60.47 -21.98 -6.27
CA ARG A 142 -60.50 -23.43 -6.57
C ARG A 142 -59.75 -23.76 -7.86
N GLU A 143 -59.24 -24.99 -7.95
CA GLU A 143 -58.41 -25.46 -9.08
C GLU A 143 -59.00 -25.20 -10.48
N PRO A 144 -60.30 -25.44 -10.76
CA PRO A 144 -60.86 -25.22 -12.10
C PRO A 144 -60.83 -23.76 -12.55
N VAL A 145 -60.84 -22.81 -11.61
CA VAL A 145 -60.76 -21.38 -11.92
C VAL A 145 -59.30 -20.99 -12.17
N LEU A 146 -58.38 -21.47 -11.32
CA LEU A 146 -56.94 -21.17 -11.44
C LEU A 146 -56.31 -21.74 -12.71
N ALA A 147 -56.73 -22.95 -13.11
CA ALA A 147 -56.21 -23.62 -14.30
C ALA A 147 -56.53 -22.87 -15.61
N ASN A 148 -57.61 -22.08 -15.61
CA ASN A 148 -58.10 -21.33 -16.77
C ASN A 148 -57.58 -19.88 -16.83
N LEU A 149 -56.73 -19.45 -15.90
CA LEU A 149 -56.14 -18.12 -15.93
C LEU A 149 -55.01 -18.03 -16.97
N PRO A 150 -54.97 -16.97 -17.80
CA PRO A 150 -53.87 -16.76 -18.74
C PRO A 150 -52.57 -16.45 -17.98
N ALA A 151 -51.43 -16.86 -18.55
CA ALA A 151 -50.12 -16.47 -18.02
C ALA A 151 -49.99 -14.94 -18.12
N PRO A 152 -49.89 -14.20 -17.00
CA PRO A 152 -49.91 -12.74 -17.04
C PRO A 152 -48.61 -12.20 -17.66
N SER A 153 -48.71 -11.18 -18.52
CA SER A 153 -47.55 -10.38 -18.95
C SER A 153 -47.25 -9.22 -17.99
N LYS A 154 -48.18 -8.96 -17.06
CA LYS A 154 -48.07 -8.00 -15.96
C LYS A 154 -48.70 -8.61 -14.71
N PRO A 155 -48.16 -8.33 -13.52
CA PRO A 155 -48.63 -8.99 -12.32
C PRO A 155 -49.88 -8.30 -11.77
N GLU A 156 -51.02 -8.99 -11.89
CA GLU A 156 -52.34 -8.53 -11.43
C GLU A 156 -53.16 -9.72 -10.90
N LEU A 157 -53.85 -9.55 -9.76
CA LEU A 157 -54.72 -10.57 -9.18
C LEU A 157 -56.10 -10.53 -9.86
N HIS A 158 -56.71 -11.69 -10.15
CA HIS A 158 -58.07 -11.76 -10.72
C HIS A 158 -59.19 -11.56 -9.69
N VAL A 159 -58.83 -11.41 -8.41
CA VAL A 159 -59.76 -11.14 -7.31
C VAL A 159 -59.42 -9.81 -6.64
N ILE A 160 -60.42 -9.18 -6.04
CA ILE A 160 -60.24 -7.95 -5.25
C ILE A 160 -60.10 -8.30 -3.76
N THR A 161 -59.49 -7.40 -2.97
CA THR A 161 -59.26 -7.57 -1.53
C THR A 161 -60.48 -8.07 -0.75
N ARG A 162 -61.66 -7.51 -1.02
CA ARG A 162 -62.90 -7.91 -0.35
C ARG A 162 -63.24 -9.39 -0.57
N GLU A 163 -62.97 -9.92 -1.76
CA GLU A 163 -63.25 -11.32 -2.08
C GLU A 163 -62.25 -12.27 -1.41
N ILE A 164 -61.04 -11.79 -1.11
CA ILE A 164 -60.05 -12.51 -0.29
C ILE A 164 -60.52 -12.54 1.15
N ASP A 165 -60.88 -11.38 1.73
CA ASP A 165 -61.38 -11.28 3.10
C ASP A 165 -62.63 -12.17 3.32
N ASP A 166 -63.59 -12.15 2.39
CA ASP A 166 -64.82 -12.97 2.45
C ASP A 166 -64.53 -14.48 2.38
N CYS A 167 -63.46 -14.88 1.67
CA CYS A 167 -63.02 -16.27 1.63
C CYS A 167 -62.28 -16.68 2.91
N LEU A 168 -61.38 -15.83 3.42
CA LEU A 168 -60.66 -16.07 4.67
C LEU A 168 -61.61 -16.17 5.87
N GLU A 169 -62.64 -15.32 5.93
CA GLU A 169 -63.68 -15.41 6.96
C GLU A 169 -64.46 -16.73 6.85
N GLY A 170 -64.66 -17.25 5.63
CA GLY A 170 -65.22 -18.57 5.39
C GLY A 170 -64.33 -19.70 5.90
N LEU A 171 -63.02 -19.64 5.63
CA LEU A 171 -62.04 -20.63 6.08
C LEU A 171 -61.86 -20.60 7.61
N ALA A 172 -61.93 -19.42 8.22
CA ALA A 172 -61.82 -19.22 9.66
C ALA A 172 -62.96 -19.87 10.47
N ARG A 173 -64.06 -20.28 9.82
CA ARG A 173 -65.16 -21.02 10.48
C ARG A 173 -64.80 -22.48 10.81
N SER A 174 -63.67 -22.98 10.29
CA SER A 174 -63.14 -24.31 10.60
C SER A 174 -61.69 -24.19 11.04
N ASP A 175 -61.41 -24.58 12.29
CA ASP A 175 -60.06 -24.49 12.87
C ASP A 175 -59.02 -25.26 12.04
N SER A 176 -59.41 -26.39 11.44
CA SER A 176 -58.54 -27.17 10.57
C SER A 176 -58.20 -26.41 9.28
N ALA A 177 -59.19 -25.81 8.63
CA ALA A 177 -59.00 -25.05 7.39
C ALA A 177 -58.16 -23.79 7.63
N TRP A 178 -58.37 -23.13 8.77
CA TRP A 178 -57.59 -21.97 9.19
C TRP A 178 -56.13 -22.34 9.47
N SER A 179 -55.87 -23.44 10.19
CA SER A 179 -54.50 -23.90 10.45
C SER A 179 -53.73 -24.25 9.17
N THR A 180 -54.41 -24.87 8.19
CA THR A 180 -53.83 -25.19 6.89
C THR A 180 -53.48 -23.92 6.11
N TRP A 181 -54.36 -22.92 6.11
CA TRP A 181 -54.08 -21.62 5.50
C TRP A 181 -52.87 -20.92 6.15
N VAL A 182 -52.78 -20.88 7.49
CA VAL A 182 -51.63 -20.28 8.19
C VAL A 182 -50.33 -20.96 7.79
N ALA A 183 -50.30 -22.29 7.69
CA ALA A 183 -49.12 -23.03 7.27
C ALA A 183 -48.68 -22.66 5.83
N TYR A 184 -49.63 -22.59 4.88
CA TYR A 184 -49.31 -22.22 3.50
C TYR A 184 -48.96 -20.74 3.31
N ARG A 185 -49.41 -19.86 4.21
CA ARG A 185 -49.04 -18.44 4.20
C ARG A 185 -47.55 -18.24 4.43
N HIS A 186 -46.95 -19.00 5.34
CA HIS A 186 -45.50 -18.96 5.58
C HIS A 186 -44.71 -19.51 4.38
N LYS A 187 -45.17 -20.60 3.75
CA LYS A 187 -44.54 -21.17 2.55
C LYS A 187 -44.59 -20.22 1.35
N ALA A 188 -45.73 -19.56 1.12
CA ALA A 188 -45.91 -18.62 0.02
C ALA A 188 -44.95 -17.42 0.09
N LEU A 189 -44.64 -16.94 1.30
CA LEU A 189 -43.65 -15.88 1.52
C LEU A 189 -42.24 -16.35 1.12
N GLY A 190 -41.83 -17.54 1.59
CA GLY A 190 -40.52 -18.12 1.29
C GLY A 190 -40.28 -18.37 -0.21
N PHE A 191 -41.31 -18.80 -0.94
CA PHE A 191 -41.22 -18.97 -2.40
C PHE A 191 -40.97 -17.66 -3.15
N CYS A 192 -41.57 -16.54 -2.72
CA CYS A 192 -41.33 -15.26 -3.36
C CYS A 192 -39.98 -14.65 -3.04
N GLU A 193 -39.46 -14.86 -1.83
CA GLU A 193 -38.09 -14.44 -1.46
C GLU A 193 -37.04 -15.18 -2.31
N ALA A 194 -37.23 -16.49 -2.53
CA ALA A 194 -36.34 -17.29 -3.37
C ALA A 194 -36.36 -16.84 -4.84
N ALA A 195 -37.55 -16.57 -5.40
CA ALA A 195 -37.72 -16.09 -6.78
C ALA A 195 -37.04 -14.73 -7.03
N ARG A 196 -36.97 -13.86 -6.02
CA ARG A 196 -36.34 -12.53 -6.12
C ARG A 196 -34.82 -12.62 -6.27
N ALA A 197 -34.16 -13.44 -5.45
CA ALA A 197 -32.71 -13.53 -5.48
C ALA A 197 -32.16 -14.20 -6.76
N ASP A 198 -32.98 -15.02 -7.43
CA ASP A 198 -32.62 -15.58 -8.75
C ASP A 198 -32.64 -14.49 -9.84
N GLY A 199 -33.62 -13.59 -9.82
CA GLY A 199 -33.70 -12.44 -10.73
C GLY A 199 -32.55 -11.43 -10.56
N GLU A 200 -32.07 -11.23 -9.34
CA GLU A 200 -30.89 -10.37 -9.06
C GLU A 200 -29.59 -10.99 -9.62
N LYS A 201 -29.42 -12.33 -9.55
CA LYS A 201 -28.24 -13.04 -10.09
C LYS A 201 -28.09 -12.91 -11.61
N ASP A 202 -29.18 -12.98 -12.36
CA ASP A 202 -29.16 -12.82 -13.82
C ASP A 202 -28.65 -11.42 -14.24
N HIS A 203 -28.96 -10.38 -13.47
CA HIS A 203 -28.46 -9.03 -13.70
C HIS A 203 -26.95 -8.90 -13.42
N HIS A 204 -26.47 -9.55 -12.36
CA HIS A 204 -25.04 -9.55 -11.99
C HIS A 204 -24.16 -10.31 -13.01
N ILE A 205 -24.66 -11.42 -13.58
CA ILE A 205 -23.95 -12.17 -14.62
C ILE A 205 -23.78 -11.31 -15.89
N PHE A 206 -24.80 -10.54 -16.28
CA PHE A 206 -24.71 -9.64 -17.43
C PHE A 206 -23.68 -8.52 -17.21
N LEU A 207 -23.65 -7.93 -16.02
CA LEU A 207 -22.67 -6.91 -15.62
C LEU A 207 -21.23 -7.45 -15.60
N HIS A 208 -21.01 -8.64 -15.03
CA HIS A 208 -19.69 -9.27 -15.02
C HIS A 208 -19.21 -9.65 -16.42
N ARG A 209 -20.09 -10.13 -17.30
CA ARG A 209 -19.75 -10.43 -18.69
C ARG A 209 -19.36 -9.17 -19.47
N LYS A 210 -20.00 -8.04 -19.17
CA LYS A 210 -19.67 -6.74 -19.75
C LYS A 210 -18.35 -6.17 -19.22
N LEU A 211 -18.08 -6.33 -17.92
CA LEU A 211 -16.81 -5.93 -17.28
C LEU A 211 -15.62 -6.76 -17.81
N ALA A 212 -15.79 -8.07 -17.97
CA ALA A 212 -14.75 -8.94 -18.53
C ALA A 212 -14.36 -8.53 -19.95
N ASN A 213 -15.34 -8.25 -20.83
CA ASN A 213 -15.09 -7.76 -22.19
C ASN A 213 -14.38 -6.38 -22.22
N ILE A 214 -14.63 -5.51 -21.24
CA ILE A 214 -13.97 -4.20 -21.15
C ILE A 214 -12.52 -4.36 -20.69
N LEU A 215 -12.28 -5.23 -19.70
CA LEU A 215 -10.94 -5.54 -19.20
C LEU A 215 -10.07 -6.17 -20.28
N GLU A 216 -10.61 -7.13 -21.04
CA GLU A 216 -9.90 -7.78 -22.15
C GLU A 216 -9.42 -6.76 -23.21
N ARG A 217 -10.29 -5.82 -23.61
CA ARG A 217 -9.91 -4.75 -24.54
C ARG A 217 -8.83 -3.82 -23.98
N LEU A 218 -8.92 -3.46 -22.70
CA LEU A 218 -7.94 -2.57 -22.05
C LEU A 218 -6.56 -3.23 -21.97
N THR A 219 -6.50 -4.53 -21.70
CA THR A 219 -5.23 -5.28 -21.66
C THR A 219 -4.60 -5.42 -23.04
N THR A 220 -5.38 -5.75 -24.07
CA THR A 220 -4.86 -5.88 -25.43
C THR A 220 -4.36 -4.55 -26.00
N ASP A 221 -5.08 -3.45 -25.76
CA ASP A 221 -4.65 -2.11 -26.23
C ASP A 221 -3.37 -1.65 -25.50
N ALA A 222 -3.22 -1.97 -24.20
CA ALA A 222 -2.02 -1.65 -23.44
C ALA A 222 -0.79 -2.42 -23.92
N GLU A 223 -0.92 -3.73 -24.19
CA GLU A 223 0.16 -4.57 -24.74
C GLU A 223 0.64 -4.06 -26.10
N VAL A 224 -0.29 -3.69 -26.98
CA VAL A 224 0.04 -3.14 -28.31
C VAL A 224 0.76 -1.79 -28.18
N GLN A 225 0.35 -0.91 -27.25
CA GLN A 225 1.02 0.37 -27.04
C GLN A 225 2.44 0.21 -26.49
N VAL A 226 2.65 -0.69 -25.53
CA VAL A 226 3.98 -0.95 -24.96
C VAL A 226 4.92 -1.52 -26.02
N GLN A 227 4.45 -2.48 -26.82
CA GLN A 227 5.26 -3.07 -27.89
C GLN A 227 5.67 -2.03 -28.95
N ASN A 228 4.77 -1.12 -29.31
CA ASN A 228 5.08 -0.05 -30.25
C ASN A 228 6.13 0.92 -29.71
N ARG A 229 6.05 1.29 -28.42
CA ARG A 229 7.06 2.16 -27.78
C ARG A 229 8.43 1.49 -27.68
N LEU A 230 8.48 0.19 -27.39
CA LEU A 230 9.73 -0.57 -27.36
C LEU A 230 10.38 -0.66 -28.74
N ASN A 231 9.59 -0.89 -29.79
CA ASN A 231 10.08 -0.91 -31.17
C ASN A 231 10.61 0.47 -31.62
N GLU A 232 9.96 1.56 -31.19
CA GLU A 232 10.41 2.93 -31.47
C GLU A 232 11.73 3.25 -30.76
N LEU A 233 11.87 2.81 -29.51
CA LEU A 233 13.11 2.93 -28.73
C LEU A 233 14.28 2.17 -29.37
N ASP A 234 14.05 0.93 -29.82
CA ASP A 234 15.08 0.12 -30.50
C ASP A 234 15.53 0.78 -31.82
N ARG A 235 14.59 1.35 -32.58
CA ARG A 235 14.91 2.12 -33.79
C ARG A 235 15.77 3.34 -33.47
N MET A 236 15.40 4.11 -32.45
CA MET A 236 16.17 5.28 -32.00
C MET A 236 17.58 4.89 -31.52
N PHE A 237 17.73 3.78 -30.81
CA PHE A 237 19.04 3.28 -30.36
C PHE A 237 19.94 2.90 -31.54
N ARG A 238 19.39 2.24 -32.56
CA ARG A 238 20.16 1.89 -33.77
C ARG A 238 20.57 3.12 -34.57
N GLU A 239 19.66 4.06 -34.79
CA GLU A 239 19.96 5.34 -35.46
C GLU A 239 21.02 6.14 -34.70
N SER A 240 20.96 6.17 -33.37
CA SER A 240 21.98 6.83 -32.53
C SER A 240 23.34 6.12 -32.57
N SER A 241 23.35 4.78 -32.63
CA SER A 241 24.58 3.98 -32.74
C SER A 241 25.29 4.20 -34.07
N ASP A 242 24.53 4.26 -35.18
CA ASP A 242 25.12 4.50 -36.50
C ASP A 242 25.59 5.96 -36.68
N ASN A 243 24.89 6.92 -36.07
CA ASN A 243 25.37 8.31 -35.99
C ASN A 243 26.66 8.44 -35.18
N ALA A 244 26.79 7.70 -34.07
CA ALA A 244 28.01 7.66 -33.27
C ALA A 244 29.19 7.05 -34.05
N LYS A 245 28.99 5.96 -34.80
CA LYS A 245 30.04 5.39 -35.69
C LYS A 245 30.48 6.39 -36.76
N THR A 246 29.53 7.12 -37.35
CA THR A 246 29.81 8.13 -38.38
C THR A 246 30.64 9.29 -37.81
N LEU A 247 30.35 9.70 -36.57
CA LEU A 247 31.10 10.75 -35.88
C LEU A 247 32.53 10.30 -35.55
N THR A 248 32.71 9.06 -35.08
CA THR A 248 34.03 8.47 -34.83
C THR A 248 34.87 8.41 -36.11
N ALA A 249 34.26 8.08 -37.25
CA ALA A 249 34.93 8.09 -38.54
C ALA A 249 35.35 9.51 -38.99
N HIS A 250 34.52 10.53 -38.74
CA HIS A 250 34.88 11.93 -39.04
C HIS A 250 36.02 12.44 -38.15
N VAL A 251 36.02 12.08 -36.87
CA VAL A 251 37.10 12.43 -35.93
C VAL A 251 38.42 11.77 -36.34
N ALA A 252 38.39 10.50 -36.79
CA ALA A 252 39.57 9.83 -37.33
C ALA A 252 40.11 10.51 -38.61
N GLY A 253 39.21 10.92 -39.52
CA GLY A 253 39.58 11.65 -40.74
C GLY A 253 40.18 13.03 -40.48
N LEU A 254 39.63 13.77 -39.52
CA LEU A 254 40.19 15.05 -39.06
C LEU A 254 41.58 14.89 -38.45
N ASN A 255 41.79 13.86 -37.63
CA ASN A 255 43.11 13.58 -37.04
C ASN A 255 44.16 13.24 -38.12
N ALA A 256 43.78 12.43 -39.12
CA ALA A 256 44.67 12.11 -40.24
C ALA A 256 45.02 13.36 -41.08
N SER A 257 44.05 14.26 -41.29
CA SER A 257 44.27 15.52 -42.02
C SER A 257 45.18 16.47 -41.23
N LEU A 258 45.06 16.51 -39.91
CA LEU A 258 45.92 17.32 -39.03
C LEU A 258 47.38 16.83 -39.05
N LEU A 259 47.60 15.52 -38.99
CA LEU A 259 48.94 14.92 -39.10
C LEU A 259 49.58 15.17 -40.47
N TYR A 260 48.78 15.11 -41.55
CA TYR A 260 49.26 15.45 -42.88
C TYR A 260 49.65 16.94 -42.98
N PHE A 261 48.84 17.82 -42.39
CA PHE A 261 49.11 19.25 -42.36
C PHE A 261 50.38 19.58 -41.57
N GLU A 262 50.63 18.92 -40.45
CA GLU A 262 51.86 19.01 -39.67
C GLU A 262 53.10 18.60 -40.49
N GLN A 263 52.99 17.53 -41.27
CA GLN A 263 54.06 17.08 -42.17
C GLN A 263 54.36 18.08 -43.29
N VAL A 264 53.32 18.64 -43.92
CA VAL A 264 53.47 19.62 -45.00
C VAL A 264 54.08 20.92 -44.49
N ILE A 265 53.66 21.39 -43.31
CA ILE A 265 54.23 22.57 -42.66
C ILE A 265 55.71 22.35 -42.34
N THR A 266 56.04 21.23 -41.71
CA THR A 266 57.42 20.92 -41.31
C THR A 266 58.33 20.85 -42.53
N HIS A 267 57.91 20.19 -43.61
CA HIS A 267 58.71 20.08 -44.82
C HIS A 267 58.81 21.41 -45.60
N SER A 268 57.72 22.16 -45.71
CA SER A 268 57.69 23.40 -46.52
C SER A 268 58.41 24.56 -45.84
N ILE A 269 58.30 24.67 -44.51
CA ILE A 269 58.98 25.74 -43.75
C ILE A 269 60.48 25.45 -43.66
N LEU A 270 60.90 24.20 -43.41
CA LEU A 270 62.33 23.86 -43.36
C LEU A 270 62.99 23.96 -44.75
N SER A 271 62.29 23.59 -45.83
CA SER A 271 62.86 23.70 -47.19
C SER A 271 62.99 25.16 -47.64
N LYS A 272 61.97 26.00 -47.41
CA LYS A 272 62.06 27.44 -47.73
C LYS A 272 63.08 28.14 -46.85
N SER A 273 63.18 27.79 -45.57
CA SER A 273 64.18 28.38 -44.66
C SER A 273 65.61 28.11 -45.14
N LYS A 274 65.93 26.89 -45.56
CA LYS A 274 67.25 26.55 -46.13
C LYS A 274 67.54 27.28 -47.45
N GLU A 275 66.53 27.45 -48.28
CA GLU A 275 66.65 28.19 -49.54
C GLU A 275 66.90 29.69 -49.28
N THR A 276 66.21 30.25 -48.28
CA THR A 276 66.41 31.64 -47.83
C THR A 276 67.79 31.84 -47.22
N GLU A 277 68.29 30.87 -46.44
CA GLU A 277 69.64 30.90 -45.86
C GLU A 277 70.73 30.85 -46.95
N MET A 278 70.57 30.03 -47.99
CA MET A 278 71.47 30.04 -49.15
C MET A 278 71.46 31.35 -49.92
N VAL A 279 70.28 31.96 -50.13
CA VAL A 279 70.15 33.24 -50.85
C VAL A 279 70.77 34.38 -50.03
N VAL A 280 70.56 34.40 -48.71
CA VAL A 280 71.17 35.39 -47.80
C VAL A 280 72.69 35.22 -47.76
N GLN A 281 73.20 33.99 -47.70
CA GLN A 281 74.64 33.74 -47.69
C GLN A 281 75.31 34.08 -49.04
N LYS A 282 74.62 33.81 -50.15
CA LYS A 282 75.05 34.23 -51.49
C LYS A 282 75.08 35.75 -51.61
N GLY A 283 74.05 36.44 -51.13
CA GLY A 283 73.99 37.91 -51.10
C GLY A 283 75.06 38.55 -50.21
N LEU A 284 75.38 37.94 -49.06
CA LEU A 284 76.48 38.38 -48.19
C LEU A 284 77.86 38.21 -48.84
N ASN A 285 78.07 37.13 -49.60
CA ASN A 285 79.30 36.92 -50.35
C ASN A 285 79.42 37.87 -51.55
N GLU A 286 78.32 38.10 -52.29
CA GLU A 286 78.29 39.06 -53.40
C GLU A 286 78.50 40.50 -52.91
N ALA A 287 77.93 40.89 -51.77
CA ALA A 287 78.17 42.19 -51.14
C ALA A 287 79.65 42.36 -50.71
N ARG A 288 80.29 41.29 -50.22
CA ARG A 288 81.71 41.30 -49.86
C ARG A 288 82.62 41.37 -51.09
N SER A 289 82.25 40.70 -52.19
CA SER A 289 82.92 40.85 -53.49
C SER A 289 82.72 42.24 -54.10
N LEU A 290 81.54 42.85 -53.92
CA LEU A 290 81.27 44.23 -54.33
C LEU A 290 82.11 45.22 -53.53
N GLN A 291 82.32 44.96 -52.24
CA GLN A 291 83.17 45.78 -51.37
C GLN A 291 84.65 45.71 -51.79
N GLN A 292 85.15 44.54 -52.20
CA GLN A 292 86.49 44.37 -52.79
C GLN A 292 86.61 45.06 -54.16
N LEU A 293 85.60 44.93 -55.03
CA LEU A 293 85.56 45.64 -56.32
C LEU A 293 85.47 47.15 -56.14
N MET A 294 84.78 47.65 -55.12
CA MET A 294 84.65 49.08 -54.85
C MET A 294 85.96 49.67 -54.31
N GLU A 295 86.75 48.90 -53.55
CA GLU A 295 88.13 49.26 -53.17
C GLU A 295 89.08 49.26 -54.39
N GLU A 296 88.96 48.29 -55.31
CA GLU A 296 89.75 48.27 -56.56
C GLU A 296 89.36 49.40 -57.53
N VAL A 297 88.06 49.72 -57.63
CA VAL A 297 87.53 50.79 -58.50
C VAL A 297 87.83 52.18 -57.92
N LEU A 298 87.80 52.36 -56.60
CA LEU A 298 88.29 53.59 -55.95
C LEU A 298 89.81 53.76 -56.09
N GLY A 299 90.56 52.67 -56.26
CA GLY A 299 91.99 52.69 -56.63
C GLY A 299 92.28 52.99 -58.11
N MET A 300 91.35 52.65 -59.01
CA MET A 300 91.50 52.79 -60.47
C MET A 300 90.79 54.02 -61.06
N MET A 301 89.92 54.71 -60.30
CA MET A 301 89.26 55.96 -60.71
C MET A 301 90.07 57.25 -60.42
N SER A 302 91.39 57.12 -60.30
CA SER A 302 92.33 58.22 -60.51
C SER A 302 92.89 58.14 -61.93
N LEU A 303 92.06 58.48 -62.92
CA LEU A 303 92.41 59.20 -64.17
C LEU A 303 91.35 58.94 -65.27
N ARG A 304 90.48 59.95 -65.42
CA ARG A 304 89.93 60.48 -66.67
C ARG A 304 88.73 59.77 -67.36
N GLU A 305 87.58 60.35 -67.06
CA GLU A 305 86.46 60.87 -67.87
C GLU A 305 86.05 60.33 -69.27
N GLU A 306 84.72 60.37 -69.38
CA GLU A 306 83.84 60.56 -70.55
C GLU A 306 83.25 59.34 -71.25
N LYS A 307 81.90 59.34 -71.28
CA LYS A 307 80.97 58.55 -72.11
C LYS A 307 80.26 57.35 -71.46
N HIS A 308 79.67 57.48 -70.27
CA HIS A 308 78.71 56.45 -69.77
C HIS A 308 77.45 56.99 -69.05
N ALA A 309 77.08 58.26 -69.25
CA ALA A 309 75.90 58.85 -68.58
C ALA A 309 74.53 58.50 -69.22
N ARG A 310 74.48 57.97 -70.46
CA ARG A 310 73.19 57.69 -71.14
C ARG A 310 72.69 56.25 -71.01
N THR A 311 73.57 55.30 -70.73
CA THR A 311 73.21 53.87 -70.60
C THR A 311 72.71 53.55 -69.18
N LEU A 312 73.15 54.33 -68.18
CA LEU A 312 72.76 54.13 -66.77
C LEU A 312 71.33 54.63 -66.48
N GLU A 313 70.91 55.71 -67.14
CA GLU A 313 69.61 56.34 -66.90
C GLU A 313 68.46 55.48 -67.41
N THR A 314 68.59 54.89 -68.61
CA THR A 314 67.56 53.98 -69.17
C THR A 314 67.46 52.66 -68.41
N ALA A 315 68.59 52.13 -67.92
CA ALA A 315 68.61 50.92 -67.11
C ALA A 315 67.98 51.12 -65.74
N LEU A 316 68.19 52.30 -65.12
CA LEU A 316 67.61 52.63 -63.83
C LEU A 316 66.09 52.86 -63.93
N GLU A 317 65.61 53.48 -65.01
CA GLU A 317 64.18 53.75 -65.21
C GLU A 317 63.37 52.45 -65.45
N VAL A 318 63.93 51.51 -66.21
CA VAL A 318 63.35 50.17 -66.41
C VAL A 318 63.38 49.35 -65.11
N ALA A 319 64.46 49.43 -64.33
CA ALA A 319 64.55 48.75 -63.04
C ALA A 319 63.53 49.30 -62.01
N VAL A 320 63.38 50.62 -61.91
CA VAL A 320 62.43 51.27 -60.99
C VAL A 320 60.98 50.95 -61.38
N THR A 321 60.65 50.94 -62.67
CA THR A 321 59.30 50.58 -63.13
C THR A 321 58.99 49.11 -62.93
N GLN A 322 59.97 48.21 -63.09
CA GLN A 322 59.80 46.78 -62.82
C GLN A 322 59.65 46.49 -61.32
N ILE A 323 60.48 47.11 -60.46
CA ILE A 323 60.36 46.98 -59.00
C ILE A 323 59.00 47.49 -58.51
N ASN A 324 58.50 48.61 -59.03
CA ASN A 324 57.18 49.12 -58.66
C ASN A 324 56.05 48.19 -59.12
N ARG A 325 56.16 47.56 -60.29
CA ARG A 325 55.17 46.58 -60.76
C ARG A 325 55.16 45.32 -59.89
N ASP A 326 56.34 44.80 -59.56
CA ASP A 326 56.48 43.60 -58.72
C ASP A 326 56.01 43.87 -57.29
N ALA A 327 56.30 45.05 -56.72
CA ALA A 327 55.77 45.48 -55.43
C ALA A 327 54.24 45.58 -55.41
N HIS A 328 53.61 46.00 -56.51
CA HIS A 328 52.16 46.11 -56.61
C HIS A 328 51.46 44.75 -56.68
N GLU A 329 52.06 43.78 -57.39
CA GLU A 329 51.55 42.41 -57.42
C GLU A 329 51.72 41.69 -56.08
N VAL A 330 52.83 41.91 -55.37
CA VAL A 330 53.03 41.39 -54.01
C VAL A 330 51.99 41.99 -53.04
N MET A 331 51.70 43.30 -53.15
CA MET A 331 50.69 43.96 -52.32
C MET A 331 49.27 43.39 -52.56
N LYS A 332 48.90 43.07 -53.80
CA LYS A 332 47.61 42.41 -54.12
C LYS A 332 47.51 41.03 -53.48
N MET A 333 48.56 40.22 -53.56
CA MET A 333 48.58 38.91 -52.90
C MET A 333 48.49 39.03 -51.37
N LEU A 334 49.22 39.98 -50.76
CA LEU A 334 49.15 40.25 -49.32
C LEU A 334 47.74 40.66 -48.88
N THR A 335 47.04 41.48 -49.68
CA THR A 335 45.67 41.90 -49.39
C THR A 335 44.70 40.71 -49.48
N ALA A 336 44.84 39.84 -50.48
CA ALA A 336 44.01 38.64 -50.61
C ALA A 336 44.25 37.64 -49.47
N VAL A 337 45.51 37.49 -49.03
CA VAL A 337 45.88 36.67 -47.86
C VAL A 337 45.32 37.27 -46.57
N ALA A 338 45.37 38.58 -46.40
CA ALA A 338 44.82 39.26 -45.22
C ALA A 338 43.28 39.11 -45.13
N MET A 339 42.56 39.26 -46.25
CA MET A 339 41.10 39.03 -46.26
C MET A 339 40.73 37.57 -46.01
N SER A 340 41.48 36.63 -46.56
CA SER A 340 41.27 35.20 -46.31
C SER A 340 41.55 34.84 -44.85
N SER A 341 42.57 35.46 -44.24
CA SER A 341 42.90 35.29 -42.81
C SER A 341 41.82 35.84 -41.88
N LEU A 342 41.26 37.02 -42.18
CA LEU A 342 40.12 37.58 -41.44
C LEU A 342 38.87 36.70 -41.53
N SER A 343 38.55 36.20 -42.73
CA SER A 343 37.44 35.26 -42.94
C SER A 343 37.65 33.95 -42.17
N LEU A 344 38.87 33.42 -42.18
CA LEU A 344 39.22 32.20 -41.43
C LEU A 344 39.13 32.42 -39.91
N GLN A 345 39.57 33.58 -39.40
CA GLN A 345 39.43 33.93 -37.97
C GLN A 345 37.95 34.01 -37.53
N GLU A 346 37.08 34.53 -38.39
CA GLU A 346 35.65 34.60 -38.11
C GLU A 346 34.99 33.21 -38.12
N GLN A 347 35.40 32.32 -39.04
CA GLN A 347 34.96 30.93 -39.04
C GLN A 347 35.46 30.15 -37.82
N LEU A 348 36.71 30.39 -37.37
CA LEU A 348 37.27 29.78 -36.17
C LEU A 348 36.51 30.18 -34.90
N LYS A 349 36.17 31.46 -34.72
CA LYS A 349 35.34 31.92 -33.59
C LYS A 349 33.95 31.28 -33.59
N LYS A 350 33.33 31.14 -34.75
CA LYS A 350 32.02 30.50 -34.87
C LYS A 350 32.11 29.01 -34.52
N SER A 351 33.16 28.33 -34.98
CA SER A 351 33.46 26.93 -34.66
C SER A 351 33.71 26.71 -33.16
N GLU A 352 34.50 27.57 -32.50
CA GLU A 352 34.74 27.50 -31.05
C GLU A 352 33.44 27.60 -30.23
N SER A 353 32.52 28.49 -30.63
CA SER A 353 31.23 28.63 -29.95
C SER A 353 30.38 27.35 -30.05
N GLN A 354 30.39 26.69 -31.21
CA GLN A 354 29.66 25.44 -31.43
C GLN A 354 30.32 24.27 -30.69
N LEU A 355 31.66 24.23 -30.64
CA LEU A 355 32.41 23.23 -29.88
C LEU A 355 32.06 23.29 -28.38
N SER A 356 31.89 24.49 -27.82
CA SER A 356 31.55 24.68 -26.39
C SER A 356 30.15 24.16 -26.01
N VAL A 357 29.22 24.15 -26.97
CA VAL A 357 27.86 23.63 -26.77
C VAL A 357 27.85 22.11 -26.88
N VAL A 358 28.65 21.56 -27.81
CA VAL A 358 28.82 20.11 -27.95
C VAL A 358 29.54 19.53 -26.73
N MET A 359 30.60 20.17 -26.24
CA MET A 359 31.30 19.71 -25.02
C MET A 359 30.39 19.69 -23.80
N ARG A 360 29.55 20.72 -23.58
CA ARG A 360 28.58 20.71 -22.47
C ARG A 360 27.49 19.64 -22.60
N LYS A 361 27.09 19.31 -23.82
CA LYS A 361 26.15 18.19 -24.05
C LYS A 361 26.83 16.85 -23.80
N GLN A 362 28.09 16.71 -24.18
CA GLN A 362 28.88 15.50 -23.97
C GLN A 362 29.13 15.26 -22.47
N GLU A 363 29.41 16.32 -21.70
CA GLU A 363 29.56 16.25 -20.24
C GLU A 363 28.27 15.76 -19.56
N ARG A 364 27.10 16.31 -19.94
CA ARG A 364 25.80 15.85 -19.42
C ARG A 364 25.45 14.41 -19.81
N VAL A 365 25.85 13.97 -21.00
CA VAL A 365 25.64 12.57 -21.42
C VAL A 365 26.56 11.64 -20.65
N GLN A 366 27.79 12.07 -20.35
CA GLN A 366 28.74 11.31 -19.57
C GLN A 366 28.30 11.18 -18.10
N GLU A 367 27.84 12.27 -17.48
CA GLU A 367 27.23 12.23 -16.14
C GLU A 367 26.03 11.27 -16.09
N GLY A 368 25.13 11.33 -17.08
CA GLY A 368 23.98 10.42 -17.16
C GLY A 368 24.37 8.96 -17.40
N MET A 369 25.45 8.69 -18.14
CA MET A 369 25.98 7.34 -18.34
C MET A 369 26.63 6.78 -17.07
N GLU A 370 27.32 7.61 -16.29
CA GLU A 370 27.91 7.21 -14.99
C GLU A 370 26.81 6.88 -13.97
N GLU A 371 25.72 7.66 -13.92
CA GLU A 371 24.58 7.40 -13.05
C GLU A 371 23.83 6.11 -13.44
N LEU A 372 23.65 5.86 -14.74
CA LEU A 372 23.09 4.61 -15.26
C LEU A 372 23.97 3.40 -14.96
N SER A 373 25.30 3.54 -15.05
CA SER A 373 26.24 2.48 -14.70
C SER A 373 26.14 2.13 -13.21
N LEU A 374 26.08 3.15 -12.34
CA LEU A 374 25.94 2.95 -10.90
C LEU A 374 24.63 2.22 -10.55
N LEU A 375 23.53 2.58 -11.20
CA LEU A 375 22.23 1.91 -11.05
C LEU A 375 22.27 0.46 -11.55
N ALA A 376 22.97 0.19 -12.66
CA ALA A 376 23.11 -1.15 -13.21
C ALA A 376 23.92 -2.06 -12.28
N ASP A 377 25.01 -1.56 -11.70
CA ASP A 377 25.83 -2.29 -10.72
C ASP A 377 25.03 -2.58 -9.44
N LEU A 378 24.21 -1.63 -8.98
CA LEU A 378 23.37 -1.80 -7.78
C LEU A 378 22.27 -2.86 -8.00
N VAL A 379 21.70 -2.93 -9.20
CA VAL A 379 20.75 -4.00 -9.58
C VAL A 379 21.44 -5.35 -9.72
N ALA A 380 22.67 -5.39 -10.26
CA ALA A 380 23.46 -6.61 -10.37
C ALA A 380 23.83 -7.18 -8.99
N ASP A 381 24.28 -6.32 -8.06
CA ASP A 381 24.57 -6.71 -6.67
C ASP A 381 23.32 -7.24 -5.95
N LYS A 382 22.17 -6.58 -6.14
CA LYS A 382 20.91 -7.03 -5.55
C LYS A 382 20.45 -8.36 -6.14
N HIS A 383 20.66 -8.57 -7.44
CA HIS A 383 20.37 -9.84 -8.09
C HIS A 383 21.28 -10.96 -7.57
N HIS A 384 22.57 -10.68 -7.38
CA HIS A 384 23.52 -11.64 -6.82
C HIS A 384 23.15 -12.01 -5.38
N SER A 385 22.84 -11.02 -4.53
CA SER A 385 22.38 -11.24 -3.15
C SER A 385 21.08 -12.06 -3.10
N HIS A 386 20.14 -11.80 -4.00
CA HIS A 386 18.92 -12.61 -4.12
C HIS A 386 19.21 -14.05 -4.56
N GLN A 387 20.17 -14.28 -5.45
CA GLN A 387 20.60 -15.64 -5.83
C GLN A 387 21.26 -16.37 -4.67
N GLU A 388 22.12 -15.72 -3.90
CA GLU A 388 22.75 -16.31 -2.70
C GLU A 388 21.70 -16.66 -1.63
N MET A 389 20.71 -15.79 -1.40
CA MET A 389 19.59 -16.07 -0.49
C MET A 389 18.74 -17.24 -0.98
N LEU A 390 18.47 -17.34 -2.28
CA LEU A 390 17.74 -18.46 -2.86
C LEU A 390 18.51 -19.78 -2.71
N GLN A 391 19.82 -19.75 -2.91
CA GLN A 391 20.67 -20.93 -2.79
C GLN A 391 20.87 -21.33 -1.32
N SER A 392 20.95 -20.35 -0.41
CA SER A 392 20.92 -20.59 1.03
C SER A 392 19.58 -21.18 1.48
N ALA A 393 18.46 -20.65 0.99
CA ALA A 393 17.14 -21.20 1.27
C ALA A 393 16.99 -22.63 0.72
N GLN A 394 17.49 -22.92 -0.49
CA GLN A 394 17.49 -24.27 -1.05
C GLN A 394 18.37 -25.25 -0.25
N ASN A 395 19.55 -24.81 0.20
CA ASN A 395 20.44 -25.63 1.04
C ASN A 395 19.85 -25.85 2.44
N GLU A 396 19.23 -24.84 3.04
CA GLU A 396 18.48 -24.95 4.31
C GLU A 396 17.29 -25.90 4.16
N THR A 397 16.55 -25.82 3.06
CA THR A 397 15.42 -26.72 2.79
C THR A 397 15.89 -28.16 2.61
N ALA A 398 17.02 -28.38 1.92
CA ALA A 398 17.63 -29.70 1.77
C ALA A 398 18.20 -30.23 3.10
N TYR A 399 18.78 -29.35 3.93
CA TYR A 399 19.28 -29.70 5.26
C TYR A 399 18.14 -30.01 6.23
N LEU A 400 17.03 -29.27 6.17
CA LEU A 400 15.81 -29.52 6.95
C LEU A 400 15.13 -30.81 6.53
N LEU A 401 15.06 -31.13 5.24
CA LEU A 401 14.56 -32.42 4.75
C LEU A 401 15.42 -33.60 5.24
N ALA A 402 16.75 -33.47 5.13
CA ALA A 402 17.67 -34.50 5.63
C ALA A 402 17.64 -34.62 7.18
N SER A 403 17.48 -33.49 7.88
CA SER A 403 17.37 -33.44 9.34
C SER A 403 16.02 -33.95 9.84
N LEU A 404 14.93 -33.77 9.08
CA LEU A 404 13.61 -34.32 9.36
C LEU A 404 13.59 -35.84 9.15
N GLU A 405 14.27 -36.36 8.12
CA GLU A 405 14.47 -37.80 7.92
C GLU A 405 15.33 -38.41 9.04
N ALA A 406 16.38 -37.72 9.48
CA ALA A 406 17.21 -38.15 10.62
C ALA A 406 16.50 -38.00 11.99
N ALA A 407 15.69 -36.96 12.17
CA ALA A 407 14.92 -36.70 13.40
C ALA A 407 13.71 -37.63 13.53
N SER A 408 13.12 -38.07 12.41
CA SER A 408 12.07 -39.09 12.38
C SER A 408 12.54 -40.44 12.92
N PHE A 409 13.85 -40.70 12.93
CA PHE A 409 14.43 -41.94 13.48
C PHE A 409 14.79 -41.84 14.97
N SER A 410 14.91 -40.61 15.53
CA SER A 410 15.45 -40.40 16.88
C SER A 410 14.52 -39.68 17.86
N MET A 411 13.35 -39.17 17.43
CA MET A 411 12.42 -38.43 18.29
C MET A 411 11.26 -39.26 18.86
N GLY A 412 11.58 -40.41 19.45
CA GLY A 412 10.65 -41.14 20.32
C GLY A 412 10.56 -40.58 21.75
N ASN A 413 11.57 -39.82 22.23
CA ASN A 413 11.77 -39.60 23.68
C ASN A 413 12.05 -38.16 24.15
N LEU A 414 11.88 -37.12 23.31
CA LEU A 414 12.24 -35.74 23.68
C LEU A 414 11.14 -34.69 23.45
N ARG A 415 9.87 -35.11 23.53
CA ARG A 415 8.70 -34.23 23.30
C ARG A 415 8.14 -33.54 24.55
N ALA A 416 8.85 -33.55 25.67
CA ALA A 416 8.27 -33.18 26.98
C ALA A 416 8.87 -31.93 27.66
N SER A 417 9.67 -31.09 26.99
CA SER A 417 10.32 -29.97 27.72
C SER A 417 10.42 -28.60 27.04
N PHE A 418 9.85 -28.35 25.86
CA PHE A 418 9.90 -26.99 25.26
C PHE A 418 8.67 -26.60 24.42
N SER A 419 7.46 -27.03 24.82
CA SER A 419 6.24 -26.82 24.02
C SER A 419 5.21 -25.85 24.61
N ASP A 420 5.57 -24.89 25.46
CA ASP A 420 4.57 -24.01 26.11
C ASP A 420 5.05 -22.55 26.27
N LEU A 421 5.45 -21.90 25.16
CA LEU A 421 5.76 -20.47 25.15
C LEU A 421 4.57 -19.66 24.62
N GLY A 422 3.74 -19.21 25.57
CA GLY A 422 2.73 -18.16 25.42
C GLY A 422 1.32 -18.68 25.56
N SER A 423 0.71 -18.50 26.74
CA SER A 423 -0.63 -19.01 27.12
C SER A 423 -1.57 -17.88 27.58
N PRO A 424 -2.90 -17.79 27.26
CA PRO A 424 -3.81 -16.89 27.94
C PRO A 424 -3.76 -17.22 29.41
N LEU A 425 -4.09 -16.23 30.23
CA LEU A 425 -4.16 -16.43 31.67
C LEU A 425 -2.85 -16.91 32.30
N ALA A 426 -1.69 -16.68 31.65
CA ALA A 426 -0.36 -16.96 32.20
C ALA A 426 0.48 -15.68 32.37
N PRO A 427 0.11 -14.75 33.29
CA PRO A 427 0.83 -13.48 33.48
C PRO A 427 2.33 -13.65 33.74
N THR A 428 2.75 -14.71 34.43
CA THR A 428 4.17 -14.98 34.72
C THR A 428 4.96 -15.27 33.45
N ASP A 429 4.49 -16.19 32.61
CA ASP A 429 5.21 -16.62 31.41
C ASP A 429 5.16 -15.53 30.33
N ASN A 430 4.01 -14.85 30.22
CA ASN A 430 3.86 -13.73 29.29
C ASN A 430 4.70 -12.53 29.69
N PHE A 431 4.84 -12.24 30.99
CA PHE A 431 5.79 -11.25 31.47
C PHE A 431 7.24 -11.64 31.16
N ALA A 432 7.64 -12.90 31.41
CA ALA A 432 8.99 -13.36 31.11
C ALA A 432 9.33 -13.24 29.62
N ARG A 433 8.36 -13.53 28.74
CA ARG A 433 8.51 -13.33 27.28
C ARG A 433 8.59 -11.85 26.91
N ALA A 434 7.72 -11.01 27.47
CA ALA A 434 7.76 -9.57 27.28
C ALA A 434 9.11 -8.98 27.74
N GLU A 435 9.61 -9.41 28.91
CA GLU A 435 10.91 -9.02 29.44
C GLU A 435 12.04 -9.38 28.49
N ALA A 436 12.04 -10.59 27.91
CA ALA A 436 13.06 -10.99 26.94
C ALA A 436 13.11 -10.06 25.72
N TYR A 437 11.94 -9.70 25.16
CA TYR A 437 11.85 -8.76 24.06
C TYR A 437 12.28 -7.34 24.45
N LEU A 438 11.91 -6.86 25.64
CA LEU A 438 12.31 -5.55 26.13
C LEU A 438 13.83 -5.46 26.34
N ARG A 439 14.45 -6.53 26.83
CA ARG A 439 15.91 -6.63 26.96
C ARG A 439 16.61 -6.65 25.60
N ASP A 440 16.07 -7.40 24.65
CA ASP A 440 16.58 -7.43 23.27
C ASP A 440 16.48 -6.03 22.62
N ALA A 441 15.33 -5.37 22.71
CA ALA A 441 15.12 -4.00 22.26
C ALA A 441 16.14 -3.02 22.85
N ALA A 442 16.33 -3.06 24.17
CA ALA A 442 17.31 -2.21 24.86
C ALA A 442 18.74 -2.49 24.39
N SER A 443 19.09 -3.76 24.13
CA SER A 443 20.41 -4.14 23.61
C SER A 443 20.69 -3.60 22.19
N GLN A 444 19.63 -3.37 21.42
CA GLN A 444 19.67 -2.76 20.09
C GLN A 444 19.59 -1.23 20.12
N GLY A 445 19.60 -0.61 21.31
CA GLY A 445 19.65 0.85 21.47
C GLY A 445 18.30 1.55 21.45
N ALA A 446 17.20 0.81 21.61
CA ALA A 446 15.87 1.38 21.73
C ALA A 446 15.74 2.36 22.90
N ASN A 447 15.02 3.46 22.70
CA ASN A 447 14.76 4.43 23.76
C ASN A 447 13.38 4.25 24.39
N MET A 448 12.44 3.68 23.63
CA MET A 448 11.08 3.39 24.05
C MET A 448 10.62 2.06 23.45
N ALA A 449 9.93 1.24 24.24
CA ALA A 449 9.28 0.03 23.77
C ALA A 449 7.80 0.00 24.15
N VAL A 450 6.95 -0.46 23.22
CA VAL A 450 5.50 -0.54 23.39
C VAL A 450 5.05 -1.98 23.17
N LEU A 451 4.36 -2.52 24.16
CA LEU A 451 3.73 -3.84 24.15
C LEU A 451 2.24 -3.72 23.74
N PRO A 452 1.58 -4.82 23.31
CA PRO A 452 0.18 -4.80 22.87
C PRO A 452 -0.80 -4.87 24.04
N GLU A 453 -2.07 -4.58 23.77
CA GLU A 453 -3.14 -4.65 24.77
C GLU A 453 -3.31 -6.10 25.28
N TYR A 454 -3.65 -6.24 26.57
CA TYR A 454 -3.91 -7.54 27.23
C TYR A 454 -2.77 -8.57 27.18
N HIS A 455 -1.52 -8.20 26.89
CA HIS A 455 -0.46 -9.18 26.62
C HIS A 455 -0.16 -10.15 27.79
N LEU A 456 -0.46 -9.78 29.04
CA LEU A 456 -0.26 -10.67 30.20
C LEU A 456 -1.29 -11.80 30.30
N ALA A 457 -2.56 -11.54 29.97
CA ALA A 457 -3.66 -12.48 30.20
C ALA A 457 -4.41 -12.90 28.92
N SER A 458 -4.16 -12.22 27.79
CA SER A 458 -5.02 -12.22 26.59
C SER A 458 -6.44 -11.76 26.91
N TRP A 459 -7.33 -11.74 25.90
CA TRP A 459 -8.75 -11.43 26.07
C TRP A 459 -9.57 -12.73 26.01
N VAL A 460 -10.02 -13.22 27.17
CA VAL A 460 -10.81 -14.46 27.30
C VAL A 460 -11.94 -14.33 28.33
N PRO A 461 -12.85 -13.35 28.15
CA PRO A 461 -13.83 -12.99 29.18
C PRO A 461 -14.77 -14.12 29.61
N ASP A 462 -15.00 -15.11 28.74
CA ASP A 462 -15.86 -16.27 29.02
C ASP A 462 -15.20 -17.32 29.94
N ALA A 463 -13.88 -17.25 30.14
CA ALA A 463 -13.20 -18.14 31.06
C ALA A 463 -13.53 -17.75 32.51
N VAL A 464 -13.94 -18.73 33.33
CA VAL A 464 -14.34 -18.52 34.73
C VAL A 464 -13.26 -17.81 35.55
N GLU A 465 -11.99 -18.11 35.27
CA GLU A 465 -10.84 -17.52 35.98
C GLU A 465 -10.31 -16.22 35.34
N PHE A 466 -10.93 -15.74 34.27
CA PHE A 466 -10.43 -14.55 33.57
C PHE A 466 -10.38 -13.34 34.49
N ALA A 467 -11.47 -13.01 35.18
CA ALA A 467 -11.52 -11.79 36.00
C ALA A 467 -10.48 -11.81 37.14
N SER A 468 -10.29 -12.96 37.79
CA SER A 468 -9.35 -13.12 38.90
C SER A 468 -7.89 -13.09 38.43
N ILE A 469 -7.58 -13.64 37.25
CA ILE A 469 -6.22 -13.65 36.69
C ILE A 469 -5.90 -12.31 36.02
N ALA A 470 -6.84 -11.73 35.29
CA ALA A 470 -6.70 -10.42 34.66
C ALA A 470 -6.38 -9.34 35.70
N ALA A 471 -7.06 -9.34 36.86
CA ALA A 471 -6.78 -8.43 37.97
C ALA A 471 -5.35 -8.55 38.53
N GLN A 472 -4.67 -9.69 38.31
CA GLN A 472 -3.26 -9.88 38.69
C GLN A 472 -2.29 -9.16 37.74
N SER A 473 -2.78 -8.48 36.70
CA SER A 473 -1.96 -7.65 35.83
C SER A 473 -1.48 -6.38 36.54
N ALA A 474 -2.31 -5.74 37.37
CA ALA A 474 -1.97 -4.48 38.03
C ALA A 474 -0.66 -4.55 38.86
N PRO A 475 -0.39 -5.61 39.65
CA PRO A 475 0.89 -5.78 40.35
C PRO A 475 2.14 -5.85 39.45
N TYR A 476 2.01 -6.16 38.15
CA TYR A 476 3.15 -6.19 37.23
C TYR A 476 3.66 -4.78 36.88
N LEU A 477 2.91 -3.71 37.18
CA LEU A 477 3.37 -2.34 37.00
C LEU A 477 4.73 -2.10 37.68
N GLU A 478 4.89 -2.56 38.93
CA GLU A 478 6.16 -2.40 39.65
C GLU A 478 7.32 -3.17 39.01
N LYS A 479 7.04 -4.33 38.40
CA LYS A 479 8.05 -5.10 37.66
C LYS A 479 8.48 -4.34 36.39
N TYR A 480 7.54 -3.76 35.66
CA TYR A 480 7.85 -2.93 34.49
C TYR A 480 8.58 -1.63 34.87
N ARG A 481 8.24 -1.01 36.00
CA ARG A 481 8.97 0.16 36.53
C ARG A 481 10.42 -0.16 36.88
N ALA A 482 10.64 -1.29 37.55
CA ALA A 482 11.99 -1.77 37.83
C ALA A 482 12.76 -2.07 36.55
N LEU A 483 12.14 -2.75 35.58
CA LEU A 483 12.75 -3.10 34.30
C LEU A 483 13.07 -1.86 33.45
N ALA A 484 12.18 -0.87 33.37
CA ALA A 484 12.43 0.39 32.66
C ALA A 484 13.67 1.12 33.21
N LYS A 485 13.79 1.17 34.55
CA LYS A 485 14.93 1.75 35.23
C LYS A 485 16.22 0.97 35.01
N GLU A 486 16.14 -0.36 35.03
CA GLU A 486 17.28 -1.25 34.77
C GLU A 486 17.82 -1.07 33.35
N LEU A 487 16.92 -1.01 32.37
CA LEU A 487 17.25 -0.89 30.95
C LEU A 487 17.54 0.54 30.51
N ASN A 488 17.27 1.54 31.36
CA ASN A 488 17.30 2.96 31.03
C ASN A 488 16.50 3.26 29.75
N MET A 489 15.31 2.67 29.64
CA MET A 489 14.44 2.70 28.47
C MET A 489 13.00 2.98 28.91
N ALA A 490 12.27 3.82 28.18
CA ALA A 490 10.85 4.03 28.45
C ALA A 490 10.04 2.79 28.02
N ILE A 491 9.01 2.43 28.80
CA ILE A 491 8.18 1.25 28.54
C ILE A 491 6.71 1.62 28.62
N VAL A 492 5.96 1.29 27.57
CA VAL A 492 4.50 1.19 27.62
C VAL A 492 4.17 -0.30 27.70
N PRO A 493 3.75 -0.82 28.88
CA PRO A 493 3.60 -2.24 29.11
C PRO A 493 2.28 -2.77 28.55
N GLY A 494 1.88 -2.29 27.36
CA GLY A 494 0.60 -2.60 26.79
C GLY A 494 -0.51 -2.06 27.65
N THR A 495 -1.43 -2.94 28.02
CA THR A 495 -2.44 -2.63 29.03
C THR A 495 -2.45 -3.62 30.18
N LEU A 496 -2.75 -3.11 31.37
CA LEU A 496 -2.95 -3.87 32.58
C LEU A 496 -4.43 -3.79 32.96
N LEU A 497 -5.03 -4.94 33.22
CA LEU A 497 -6.38 -5.03 33.76
C LEU A 497 -6.32 -4.84 35.28
N GLU A 498 -7.07 -3.88 35.80
CA GLU A 498 -7.11 -3.50 37.21
C GLU A 498 -8.53 -3.65 37.75
N PRO A 499 -8.74 -4.02 39.03
CA PRO A 499 -10.07 -3.95 39.64
C PRO A 499 -10.64 -2.53 39.60
N GLU A 500 -11.84 -2.36 39.04
CA GLU A 500 -12.51 -1.05 39.05
C GLU A 500 -13.15 -0.78 40.42
N THR A 501 -12.90 0.39 40.97
CA THR A 501 -13.35 0.78 42.32
C THR A 501 -14.53 1.75 42.31
N SER A 502 -14.81 2.38 41.16
CA SER A 502 -15.68 3.56 41.07
C SER A 502 -17.13 3.25 40.67
N SER A 503 -17.37 2.16 39.92
CA SER A 503 -18.63 1.97 39.17
C SER A 503 -19.39 0.65 39.41
N GLY A 504 -19.20 0.00 40.57
CA GLY A 504 -20.08 -1.10 40.99
C GLY A 504 -19.69 -2.51 40.52
N GLY A 505 -18.43 -2.71 40.08
CA GLY A 505 -17.85 -4.00 39.70
C GLY A 505 -17.26 -4.00 38.28
N GLY A 506 -16.34 -4.91 38.00
CA GLY A 506 -15.67 -5.06 36.70
C GLY A 506 -14.17 -4.77 36.75
N LEU A 507 -13.52 -4.76 35.58
CA LEU A 507 -12.10 -4.42 35.43
C LEU A 507 -11.95 -3.11 34.63
N ALA A 508 -10.95 -2.31 34.97
CA ALA A 508 -10.47 -1.19 34.18
C ALA A 508 -9.34 -1.66 33.25
N ASN A 509 -9.36 -1.23 31.99
CA ASN A 509 -8.27 -1.46 31.05
C ASN A 509 -7.39 -0.21 30.96
N VAL A 510 -6.15 -0.33 31.45
CA VAL A 510 -5.28 0.82 31.72
C VAL A 510 -3.92 0.67 31.03
N ALA A 511 -3.52 1.69 30.28
CA ALA A 511 -2.17 1.85 29.74
C ALA A 511 -1.36 2.80 30.62
N TYR A 512 -0.08 2.48 30.82
CA TYR A 512 0.88 3.32 31.55
C TYR A 512 2.04 3.70 30.64
N PHE A 513 2.55 4.92 30.79
CA PHE A 513 3.84 5.30 30.23
C PHE A 513 4.86 5.38 31.36
N ILE A 514 5.86 4.51 31.30
CA ILE A 514 6.92 4.42 32.30
C ILE A 514 8.18 5.04 31.70
N GLY A 515 8.72 6.07 32.35
CA GLY A 515 9.96 6.72 31.97
C GLY A 515 11.20 5.84 32.22
N PRO A 516 12.36 6.20 31.64
CA PRO A 516 13.60 5.43 31.78
C PRO A 516 14.17 5.41 33.20
N ASP A 517 13.65 6.25 34.11
CA ASP A 517 13.98 6.26 35.54
C ASP A 517 13.03 5.38 36.38
N GLY A 518 12.03 4.76 35.75
CA GLY A 518 10.97 3.97 36.38
C GLY A 518 9.79 4.80 36.92
N ALA A 519 9.74 6.11 36.65
CA ALA A 519 8.60 6.95 37.01
C ALA A 519 7.43 6.72 36.05
N VAL A 520 6.20 6.72 36.56
CA VAL A 520 5.00 6.72 35.72
C VAL A 520 4.75 8.17 35.28
N LEU A 521 4.94 8.45 33.99
CA LEU A 521 4.76 9.78 33.41
C LEU A 521 3.34 9.99 32.87
N GLY A 522 2.69 8.90 32.46
CA GLY A 522 1.33 8.92 31.94
C GLY A 522 0.53 7.71 32.39
N ARG A 523 -0.78 7.91 32.56
CA ARG A 523 -1.77 6.85 32.80
C ARG A 523 -3.00 7.17 31.95
N TYR A 524 -3.53 6.15 31.29
CA TYR A 524 -4.75 6.28 30.48
C TYR A 524 -5.63 5.06 30.67
N GLN A 525 -6.90 5.26 31.04
CA GLN A 525 -7.91 4.22 31.09
C GLN A 525 -8.75 4.28 29.81
N LYS A 526 -9.05 3.11 29.23
CA LYS A 526 -9.80 3.00 27.98
C LYS A 526 -11.17 3.65 28.14
N LYS A 527 -11.52 4.53 27.20
CA LYS A 527 -12.78 5.29 27.23
C LYS A 527 -13.80 4.71 26.25
N ASN A 528 -13.35 4.36 25.05
CA ASN A 528 -14.21 3.71 24.07
C ASN A 528 -14.04 2.20 24.16
N LEU A 529 -14.95 1.54 24.88
CA LEU A 529 -14.99 0.08 24.95
C LEU A 529 -15.55 -0.51 23.66
N TRP A 530 -14.83 -1.51 23.13
CA TRP A 530 -15.37 -2.36 22.07
C TRP A 530 -16.61 -3.08 22.61
N HIS A 531 -17.62 -3.33 21.77
CA HIS A 531 -18.90 -3.82 22.28
C HIS A 531 -18.83 -5.14 23.07
N PRO A 532 -17.95 -6.12 22.77
CA PRO A 532 -17.78 -7.33 23.59
C PRO A 532 -17.12 -7.06 24.94
N GLU A 533 -16.44 -5.93 25.12
CA GLU A 533 -15.79 -5.56 26.37
C GLU A 533 -16.75 -4.97 27.41
N ARG A 534 -17.82 -4.32 26.94
CA ARG A 534 -18.78 -3.57 27.78
C ARG A 534 -19.40 -4.36 28.94
N PRO A 535 -19.67 -5.68 28.82
CA PRO A 535 -20.18 -6.47 29.96
C PRO A 535 -19.12 -6.74 31.05
N HIS A 536 -17.83 -6.60 30.74
CA HIS A 536 -16.73 -7.05 31.59
C HIS A 536 -15.87 -5.88 32.11
N LEU A 537 -15.82 -4.78 31.35
CA LEU A 537 -14.95 -3.64 31.63
C LEU A 537 -15.71 -2.36 31.96
N ALA A 538 -15.06 -1.50 32.75
CA ALA A 538 -15.51 -0.15 33.03
C ALA A 538 -14.74 0.88 32.18
N ALA A 539 -15.51 1.70 31.46
CA ALA A 539 -14.98 2.82 30.69
C ALA A 539 -14.71 4.03 31.60
N ASP A 540 -13.64 4.78 31.32
CA ASP A 540 -13.46 6.11 31.89
C ASP A 540 -14.24 7.14 31.07
N ILE A 541 -15.43 7.50 31.55
CA ILE A 541 -16.34 8.44 30.86
C ILE A 541 -16.20 9.89 31.32
N GLU A 542 -15.49 10.14 32.42
CA GLU A 542 -15.45 11.46 33.05
C GLU A 542 -14.17 12.23 32.75
N SER A 543 -13.05 11.54 32.61
CA SER A 543 -11.76 12.24 32.46
C SER A 543 -11.57 12.78 31.04
N PRO A 544 -10.94 13.96 30.87
CA PRO A 544 -10.54 14.46 29.55
C PRO A 544 -9.39 13.63 28.96
N HIS A 545 -9.19 13.69 27.64
CA HIS A 545 -7.96 13.16 27.04
C HIS A 545 -6.82 14.14 27.31
N THR A 546 -5.82 13.72 28.06
CA THR A 546 -4.69 14.56 28.49
C THR A 546 -3.37 13.96 28.02
N ALA A 547 -2.53 14.81 27.47
CA ALA A 547 -1.17 14.49 27.10
C ALA A 547 -0.22 14.68 28.30
N PHE A 548 0.97 14.08 28.24
CA PHE A 548 1.95 14.10 29.33
C PHE A 548 3.35 14.38 28.81
N ASP A 549 4.19 14.98 29.65
CA ASP A 549 5.53 15.39 29.26
C ASP A 549 6.52 14.21 29.31
N THR A 550 7.34 14.10 28.27
CA THR A 550 8.43 13.11 28.18
C THR A 550 9.73 13.80 27.74
N PRO A 551 10.90 13.14 27.83
CA PRO A 551 12.16 13.68 27.31
C PRO A 551 12.14 14.03 25.81
N TRP A 552 11.22 13.44 25.04
CA TRP A 552 11.10 13.65 23.59
C TRP A 552 9.95 14.60 23.21
N GLY A 553 9.37 15.28 24.21
CA GLY A 553 8.22 16.16 24.04
C GLY A 553 6.94 15.54 24.60
N ARG A 554 5.82 16.23 24.40
CA ARG A 554 4.54 15.81 24.97
C ARG A 554 3.93 14.67 24.16
N MET A 555 3.44 13.63 24.83
CA MET A 555 2.87 12.43 24.22
C MET A 555 1.47 12.16 24.74
N GLY A 556 0.69 11.39 23.98
CA GLY A 556 -0.63 10.92 24.37
C GLY A 556 -0.73 9.40 24.30
N MET A 557 -1.69 8.84 25.06
CA MET A 557 -2.04 7.42 24.99
C MET A 557 -3.52 7.27 24.67
N LEU A 558 -3.81 6.27 23.85
CA LEU A 558 -5.14 5.76 23.54
C LEU A 558 -5.06 4.23 23.56
N ILE A 559 -6.20 3.52 23.55
CA ILE A 559 -6.21 2.06 23.55
C ILE A 559 -7.17 1.55 22.48
N CYS A 560 -6.63 0.75 21.55
CA CYS A 560 -7.38 -0.06 20.59
C CYS A 560 -8.53 0.69 19.90
N TRP A 561 -9.78 0.37 20.26
CA TRP A 561 -11.01 0.92 19.70
C TRP A 561 -11.08 2.47 19.72
N ASP A 562 -10.32 3.14 20.59
CA ASP A 562 -10.14 4.60 20.55
C ASP A 562 -9.65 5.12 19.18
N ILE A 563 -8.95 4.30 18.38
CA ILE A 563 -8.45 4.66 17.04
C ILE A 563 -9.56 5.09 16.05
N ALA A 564 -10.75 4.54 16.25
CA ALA A 564 -11.92 4.83 15.43
C ALA A 564 -12.46 6.26 15.62
N PHE A 565 -12.06 6.96 16.69
CA PHE A 565 -12.61 8.26 17.09
C PHE A 565 -11.58 9.40 16.88
N PRO A 566 -11.69 10.18 15.78
CA PRO A 566 -10.79 11.30 15.51
C PRO A 566 -10.71 12.31 16.65
N GLU A 567 -11.81 12.50 17.38
CA GLU A 567 -11.96 13.48 18.47
C GLU A 567 -10.96 13.24 19.59
N ALA A 568 -10.64 11.97 19.89
CA ALA A 568 -9.66 11.60 20.91
C ALA A 568 -8.25 12.08 20.53
N TYR A 569 -7.87 11.92 19.26
CA TYR A 569 -6.58 12.41 18.74
C TYR A 569 -6.54 13.93 18.73
N LYS A 570 -7.64 14.58 18.33
CA LYS A 570 -7.76 16.04 18.32
C LYS A 570 -7.60 16.63 19.71
N ALA A 571 -8.21 16.03 20.73
CA ALA A 571 -8.07 16.45 22.11
C ALA A 571 -6.60 16.33 22.59
N LEU A 572 -5.94 15.20 22.34
CA LEU A 572 -4.53 15.01 22.71
C LEU A 572 -3.59 15.99 22.00
N VAL A 573 -3.81 16.22 20.70
CA VAL A 573 -3.01 17.14 19.88
C VAL A 573 -3.20 18.59 20.29
N ALA A 574 -4.41 18.96 20.68
CA ALA A 574 -4.69 20.29 21.22
C ALA A 574 -4.05 20.51 22.59
N ASP A 575 -3.92 19.46 23.41
CA ASP A 575 -3.09 19.45 24.61
C ASP A 575 -1.58 19.28 24.29
N GLY A 576 -1.18 19.35 23.02
CA GLY A 576 0.21 19.42 22.62
C GLY A 576 0.90 18.07 22.35
N ALA A 577 0.17 16.94 22.39
CA ALA A 577 0.75 15.63 22.05
C ALA A 577 1.33 15.64 20.63
N ARG A 578 2.59 15.20 20.49
CA ARG A 578 3.30 15.04 19.21
C ARG A 578 3.42 13.58 18.77
N VAL A 579 3.39 12.68 19.73
CA VAL A 579 3.36 11.23 19.53
C VAL A 579 2.15 10.69 20.28
N ILE A 580 1.36 9.85 19.62
CA ILE A 580 0.20 9.17 20.22
C ILE A 580 0.42 7.67 20.11
N ILE A 581 0.39 7.00 21.25
CA ILE A 581 0.67 5.57 21.38
C ILE A 581 -0.65 4.83 21.61
N SER A 582 -0.85 3.74 20.87
CA SER A 582 -2.07 2.93 20.90
C SER A 582 -1.75 1.44 20.98
N PRO A 583 -1.55 0.90 22.20
CA PRO A 583 -1.58 -0.54 22.43
C PRO A 583 -2.96 -1.09 22.10
N SER A 584 -3.00 -2.21 21.39
CA SER A 584 -4.23 -2.75 20.82
C SER A 584 -4.24 -4.28 20.82
N PHE A 585 -5.45 -4.83 20.91
CA PHE A 585 -5.77 -6.24 20.67
C PHE A 585 -6.94 -6.24 19.68
N TRP A 586 -6.62 -6.41 18.40
CA TRP A 586 -7.55 -6.33 17.29
C TRP A 586 -7.36 -7.53 16.37
N LEU A 587 -8.43 -8.26 16.12
CA LEU A 587 -8.44 -9.49 15.34
C LEU A 587 -8.98 -9.23 13.93
N ALA A 588 -8.56 -10.05 12.97
CA ALA A 588 -9.14 -10.02 11.62
C ALA A 588 -10.62 -10.41 11.62
N ASP A 589 -11.05 -11.18 12.62
CA ASP A 589 -12.43 -11.67 12.75
C ASP A 589 -13.36 -10.65 13.42
N ASP A 590 -12.86 -9.52 13.93
CA ASP A 590 -13.68 -8.46 14.54
C ASP A 590 -14.65 -7.82 13.54
N GLY A 591 -14.40 -7.96 12.23
CA GLY A 591 -15.30 -7.52 11.17
C GLY A 591 -16.61 -8.33 11.09
N GLY A 592 -16.70 -9.47 11.79
CA GLY A 592 -17.88 -10.33 11.82
C GLY A 592 -18.36 -10.72 10.42
N GLU A 593 -19.65 -10.56 10.16
CA GLU A 593 -20.24 -10.79 8.82
C GLU A 593 -19.65 -9.87 7.74
N GLY A 594 -19.03 -8.74 8.11
CA GLY A 594 -18.31 -7.88 7.18
C GLY A 594 -17.08 -8.54 6.56
N SER A 595 -16.48 -9.51 7.26
CA SER A 595 -15.35 -10.29 6.75
C SER A 595 -15.74 -11.22 5.59
N ASP A 596 -17.02 -11.58 5.46
CA ASP A 596 -17.52 -12.33 4.29
C ASP A 596 -17.54 -11.47 3.03
N LEU A 597 -17.73 -10.15 3.18
CA LEU A 597 -17.71 -9.18 2.08
C LEU A 597 -16.27 -8.77 1.71
N ASN A 598 -15.43 -8.56 2.71
CA ASN A 598 -14.02 -8.25 2.54
C ASN A 598 -13.21 -8.89 3.68
N PRO A 599 -12.53 -10.02 3.41
CA PRO A 599 -11.73 -10.73 4.43
C PRO A 599 -10.60 -9.89 5.04
N ASN A 600 -10.22 -8.79 4.38
CA ASN A 600 -9.19 -7.86 4.84
C ASN A 600 -9.78 -6.56 5.39
N CYS A 601 -11.08 -6.47 5.68
CA CYS A 601 -11.73 -5.22 6.10
C CYS A 601 -11.05 -4.58 7.32
N GLU A 602 -10.77 -5.38 8.36
CA GLU A 602 -10.11 -4.91 9.58
C GLU A 602 -8.67 -4.47 9.30
N LYS A 603 -7.90 -5.28 8.57
CA LYS A 603 -6.54 -4.92 8.17
C LYS A 603 -6.52 -3.62 7.34
N MET A 604 -7.42 -3.50 6.38
CA MET A 604 -7.56 -2.33 5.52
C MET A 604 -7.92 -1.10 6.34
N PHE A 605 -8.85 -1.21 7.29
CA PHE A 605 -9.17 -0.12 8.20
C PHE A 605 -7.94 0.32 9.00
N LEU A 606 -7.25 -0.61 9.66
CA LEU A 606 -6.08 -0.31 10.50
C LEU A 606 -4.91 0.29 9.71
N ASP A 607 -4.64 -0.23 8.51
CA ASP A 607 -3.61 0.30 7.61
C ASP A 607 -3.86 1.76 7.24
N ASN A 608 -5.11 2.10 6.92
CA ASN A 608 -5.48 3.43 6.46
C ASN A 608 -5.65 4.42 7.62
N VAL A 609 -6.30 4.00 8.71
CA VAL A 609 -6.62 4.88 9.83
C VAL A 609 -5.34 5.35 10.53
N CYS A 610 -4.32 4.51 10.71
CA CYS A 610 -3.05 4.93 11.31
C CYS A 610 -2.40 6.09 10.53
N ILE A 611 -2.39 5.99 9.19
CA ILE A 611 -1.84 7.02 8.31
C ILE A 611 -2.72 8.27 8.35
N ALA A 612 -4.05 8.11 8.27
CA ALA A 612 -4.99 9.23 8.34
C ALA A 612 -4.82 10.01 9.66
N ARG A 613 -4.74 9.31 10.80
CA ARG A 613 -4.49 9.92 12.12
C ARG A 613 -3.17 10.66 12.19
N ALA A 614 -2.11 10.17 11.53
CA ALA A 614 -0.82 10.85 11.50
C ALA A 614 -0.89 12.18 10.71
N PHE A 615 -1.49 12.14 9.53
CA PHE A 615 -1.61 13.30 8.64
C PHE A 615 -2.55 14.37 9.20
N GLU A 616 -3.75 13.97 9.64
CA GLU A 616 -4.75 14.94 10.08
C GLU A 616 -4.35 15.66 11.37
N ASN A 617 -3.38 15.11 12.13
CA ASN A 617 -2.96 15.63 13.44
C ASN A 617 -1.50 16.12 13.50
N THR A 618 -0.78 16.07 12.37
CA THR A 618 0.67 16.38 12.30
C THR A 618 1.45 15.74 13.45
N ALA A 619 1.17 14.46 13.72
CA ALA A 619 1.66 13.71 14.88
C ALA A 619 2.11 12.30 14.46
N ALA A 620 3.06 11.73 15.19
CA ALA A 620 3.43 10.33 15.03
C ALA A 620 2.40 9.43 15.73
N ILE A 621 1.95 8.39 15.04
CA ILE A 621 1.02 7.38 15.56
C ILE A 621 1.79 6.07 15.71
N VAL A 622 1.91 5.60 16.95
CA VAL A 622 2.55 4.32 17.28
C VAL A 622 1.43 3.33 17.61
N TYR A 623 1.09 2.49 16.63
CA TYR A 623 0.06 1.47 16.78
C TYR A 623 0.70 0.11 16.99
N VAL A 624 0.37 -0.54 18.09
CA VAL A 624 0.96 -1.83 18.47
C VAL A 624 -0.17 -2.81 18.73
N ASN A 625 -0.24 -3.86 17.93
CA ASN A 625 -1.29 -4.86 18.02
C ASN A 625 -0.74 -6.24 18.40
N SER A 626 -1.59 -7.08 18.98
CA SER A 626 -1.27 -8.47 19.26
C SER A 626 -1.00 -9.27 17.98
N GLY A 627 -0.05 -10.20 18.11
CA GLY A 627 0.30 -11.15 17.06
C GLY A 627 -0.20 -12.55 17.41
N ALA A 628 -0.36 -13.39 16.40
CA ALA A 628 -0.62 -14.80 16.52
C ALA A 628 0.53 -15.50 17.28
N PRO A 629 0.23 -16.60 18.00
CA PRO A 629 1.23 -17.36 18.70
C PRO A 629 2.42 -17.79 17.86
N LYS A 630 3.60 -17.78 18.48
CA LYS A 630 4.83 -18.24 17.83
C LYS A 630 4.67 -19.69 17.36
N GLY A 631 4.84 -19.91 16.06
CA GLY A 631 4.61 -21.21 15.41
C GLY A 631 3.24 -21.38 14.76
N SER A 632 2.35 -20.39 14.89
CA SER A 632 1.12 -20.31 14.08
C SER A 632 1.49 -20.13 12.61
N THR A 633 1.02 -21.06 11.76
CA THR A 633 1.25 -21.01 10.31
C THR A 633 0.09 -20.39 9.54
N ASP A 634 -1.08 -20.26 10.18
CA ASP A 634 -2.32 -19.74 9.61
C ASP A 634 -2.73 -18.37 10.21
N GLY A 635 -1.91 -17.81 11.10
CA GLY A 635 -2.19 -16.53 11.78
C GLY A 635 -3.26 -16.65 12.87
N LYS A 636 -3.59 -17.86 13.33
CA LYS A 636 -4.61 -18.12 14.34
C LYS A 636 -4.03 -18.60 15.67
N ASP A 637 -4.82 -18.50 16.74
CA ASP A 637 -4.46 -19.03 18.08
C ASP A 637 -5.00 -20.44 18.37
N GLY A 638 -5.60 -21.11 17.40
CA GLY A 638 -6.23 -22.43 17.58
C GLY A 638 -7.58 -22.43 18.30
N ARG A 639 -8.09 -21.25 18.72
CA ARG A 639 -9.45 -21.08 19.31
C ARG A 639 -10.45 -20.46 18.34
N GLY A 640 -10.01 -20.23 17.11
CA GLY A 640 -10.81 -19.57 16.08
C GLY A 640 -10.56 -18.07 15.96
N ASN A 641 -9.67 -17.48 16.75
CA ASN A 641 -9.28 -16.08 16.56
C ASN A 641 -8.16 -15.99 15.53
N THR A 642 -8.35 -15.11 14.56
CA THR A 642 -7.40 -14.78 13.50
C THR A 642 -6.78 -13.43 13.79
N PHE A 643 -5.46 -13.38 13.92
CA PHE A 643 -4.74 -12.15 14.20
C PHE A 643 -4.45 -11.44 12.89
N CYS A 644 -4.62 -10.11 12.87
CA CYS A 644 -4.25 -9.32 11.70
C CYS A 644 -2.83 -8.72 11.81
N GLY A 645 -2.28 -8.59 13.02
CA GLY A 645 -1.04 -7.87 13.26
C GLY A 645 -1.24 -6.38 13.01
N VAL A 646 -0.59 -5.83 11.99
CA VAL A 646 -0.74 -4.41 11.59
C VAL A 646 -0.04 -3.40 12.51
N SER A 647 0.76 -3.89 13.45
CA SER A 647 1.72 -3.10 14.21
C SER A 647 2.56 -2.20 13.28
N GLN A 648 2.59 -0.90 13.56
CA GLN A 648 3.27 0.09 12.71
C GLN A 648 3.50 1.43 13.42
N VAL A 649 4.45 2.20 12.89
CA VAL A 649 4.59 3.63 13.20
C VAL A 649 4.27 4.44 11.94
N ALA A 650 3.28 5.32 12.04
CA ALA A 650 2.91 6.24 10.97
C ALA A 650 3.26 7.68 11.37
N VAL A 651 3.81 8.45 10.43
CA VAL A 651 4.19 9.85 10.61
C VAL A 651 3.62 10.69 9.46
N PRO A 652 3.36 12.00 9.67
CA PRO A 652 2.94 12.88 8.58
C PRO A 652 4.00 12.95 7.47
N ILE A 653 3.57 13.36 6.27
CA ILE A 653 4.41 13.45 5.05
C ILE A 653 4.84 12.09 4.50
N VAL A 654 5.47 11.24 5.31
CA VAL A 654 6.02 9.93 4.88
C VAL A 654 4.96 8.83 4.90
N GLY A 655 4.00 8.90 5.82
CA GLY A 655 3.08 7.79 6.10
C GLY A 655 3.75 6.74 6.97
N ARG A 656 3.63 5.47 6.61
CA ARG A 656 4.22 4.36 7.38
C ARG A 656 5.74 4.38 7.29
N LEU A 657 6.41 4.34 8.45
CA LEU A 657 7.86 4.18 8.51
C LEU A 657 8.29 2.78 8.05
N GLY A 658 9.38 2.72 7.29
CA GLY A 658 9.89 1.50 6.64
C GLY A 658 9.33 1.24 5.24
N GLY A 659 8.27 1.95 4.83
CA GLY A 659 7.59 1.72 3.55
C GLY A 659 6.94 0.33 3.44
N GLY A 660 6.03 0.15 2.48
CA GLY A 660 5.40 -1.15 2.22
C GLY A 660 4.29 -1.56 3.19
N GLU A 661 4.08 -2.87 3.32
CA GLU A 661 3.00 -3.45 4.14
C GLU A 661 3.29 -3.36 5.63
N SER A 662 2.23 -3.40 6.44
CA SER A 662 2.32 -3.38 7.90
C SER A 662 2.96 -4.68 8.40
N MET A 663 3.30 -4.72 9.68
CA MET A 663 3.67 -5.98 10.33
C MET A 663 2.58 -7.04 10.10
N GLY A 664 3.04 -8.27 9.86
CA GLY A 664 2.17 -9.39 9.57
C GLY A 664 1.48 -9.91 10.84
N PRO A 665 0.70 -10.99 10.73
CA PRO A 665 -0.02 -11.54 11.86
C PRO A 665 0.88 -12.26 12.87
N ALA A 666 2.16 -12.46 12.59
CA ALA A 666 3.07 -13.18 13.49
C ALA A 666 3.48 -12.34 14.72
N GLU A 667 3.84 -13.04 15.80
CA GLU A 667 4.59 -12.48 16.93
C GLU A 667 6.00 -12.07 16.47
N GLU A 668 6.26 -10.77 16.43
CA GLU A 668 7.52 -10.15 16.02
C GLU A 668 7.77 -8.81 16.74
N MET A 669 9.05 -8.43 16.78
CA MET A 669 9.53 -7.13 17.25
C MET A 669 10.11 -6.36 16.07
N ARG A 670 9.81 -5.06 15.96
CA ARG A 670 10.53 -4.15 15.06
C ARG A 670 10.91 -2.85 15.72
N ILE A 671 12.08 -2.33 15.35
CA ILE A 671 12.61 -1.05 15.79
C ILE A 671 12.44 -0.04 14.65
N PHE A 672 11.88 1.12 14.98
CA PHE A 672 11.69 2.24 14.07
C PHE A 672 12.43 3.46 14.59
N GLU A 673 13.15 4.16 13.71
CA GLU A 673 13.69 5.48 14.00
C GLU A 673 12.66 6.55 13.61
N VAL A 674 12.25 7.35 14.58
CA VAL A 674 11.32 8.46 14.37
C VAL A 674 12.09 9.77 14.47
N ASP A 675 12.25 10.45 13.33
CA ASP A 675 12.78 11.81 13.30
C ASP A 675 11.71 12.81 13.76
N MET A 676 11.90 13.38 14.95
CA MET A 676 10.98 14.38 15.49
C MET A 676 10.98 15.68 14.68
N GLY A 677 12.05 15.97 13.93
CA GLY A 677 12.12 17.11 13.01
C GLY A 677 11.14 17.00 11.84
N LEU A 678 10.75 15.78 11.45
CA LEU A 678 9.70 15.56 10.44
C LEU A 678 8.35 16.12 10.91
N LEU A 679 8.05 16.00 12.20
CA LEU A 679 6.81 16.54 12.77
C LEU A 679 6.83 18.08 12.78
N ASP A 680 7.99 18.70 13.03
CA ASP A 680 8.16 20.16 12.92
C ASP A 680 7.97 20.64 11.47
N MET A 681 8.55 19.90 10.52
CA MET A 681 8.38 20.17 9.09
C MET A 681 6.91 20.07 8.68
N ALA A 682 6.22 18.99 9.07
CA ALA A 682 4.80 18.79 8.79
C ALA A 682 3.94 19.94 9.33
N GLU A 683 4.17 20.36 10.58
CA GLU A 683 3.45 21.49 11.15
C GLU A 683 3.78 22.82 10.45
N SER A 684 5.03 23.02 10.02
CA SER A 684 5.40 24.25 9.28
C SER A 684 4.71 24.38 7.92
N VAL A 685 4.44 23.24 7.25
CA VAL A 685 3.80 23.16 5.93
C VAL A 685 2.29 23.18 6.05
N TYR A 686 1.71 22.30 6.87
CA TYR A 686 0.26 22.10 6.95
C TYR A 686 -0.42 23.02 7.96
N LYS A 687 0.29 23.46 9.01
CA LYS A 687 -0.19 24.39 10.04
C LYS A 687 -1.49 23.93 10.73
N VAL A 688 -1.69 22.62 10.87
CA VAL A 688 -2.92 22.04 11.43
C VAL A 688 -3.16 22.53 12.86
N ARG A 689 -2.13 22.49 13.70
CA ARG A 689 -2.25 22.97 15.10
C ARG A 689 -2.41 24.48 15.13
N GLY A 690 -1.71 25.17 14.24
CA GLY A 690 -1.89 26.60 14.00
C GLY A 690 -3.35 26.96 13.72
N ASP A 691 -4.01 26.25 12.80
CA ASP A 691 -5.41 26.50 12.44
C ASP A 691 -6.40 26.12 13.56
N MET A 692 -6.15 25.02 14.28
CA MET A 692 -6.93 24.64 15.46
C MET A 692 -6.87 25.70 16.58
N ALA A 693 -5.74 26.41 16.70
CA ALA A 693 -5.55 27.45 17.72
C ALA A 693 -6.17 28.81 17.35
N ARG A 694 -6.67 29.00 16.11
CA ARG A 694 -7.19 30.28 15.64
C ARG A 694 -8.52 30.64 16.31
N GLU A 695 -8.70 31.94 16.53
CA GLU A 695 -9.99 32.49 16.90
C GLU A 695 -11.00 32.24 15.76
N GLY A 696 -12.14 31.62 16.09
CA GLY A 696 -13.15 31.23 15.10
C GLY A 696 -12.99 29.84 14.49
N TRP A 697 -12.15 28.97 15.07
CA TRP A 697 -12.12 27.54 14.68
C TRP A 697 -13.51 26.91 14.75
N HIS A 698 -13.98 26.37 13.63
CA HIS A 698 -15.39 26.00 13.43
C HIS A 698 -15.88 24.88 14.36
N TYR A 699 -15.00 23.95 14.72
CA TYR A 699 -15.35 22.76 15.49
C TYR A 699 -15.31 22.97 17.00
N GLY A 700 -15.22 24.23 17.45
CA GLY A 700 -15.22 24.61 18.85
C GLY A 700 -13.82 24.56 19.49
N PRO A 701 -13.67 25.14 20.70
CA PRO A 701 -12.38 25.21 21.36
C PRO A 701 -11.95 23.84 21.89
N TYR A 702 -10.88 23.27 21.34
CA TYR A 702 -10.06 22.27 22.02
C TYR A 702 -9.05 22.94 22.97
N ARG A 703 -9.45 24.02 23.64
CA ARG A 703 -8.52 24.78 24.47
C ARG A 703 -8.18 23.96 25.71
N SER A 704 -6.89 23.77 25.96
CA SER A 704 -6.40 23.42 27.30
C SER A 704 -6.93 24.47 28.28
N ALA A 705 -7.59 24.01 29.33
CA ALA A 705 -8.10 24.86 30.41
C ALA A 705 -6.94 25.50 31.20
#